data_AF-A0A2A2F6S8-F1
#
_entry.id   AF-A0A2A2F6S8-F1
#
_cell.length_a   1.000
_cell.length_b   1.000
_cell.length_c   1.000
_cell.angle_alpha   90.00
_cell.angle_beta   90.00
_cell.angle_gamma   90.00
#
_symmetry.space_group_name_H-M   'P 1'
#
loop_
_entity.id
_entity.type
_entity.pdbx_description
1 polymer ?
#
loop_
_entity_poly.entity_id
_entity_poly.type
_entity_poly.pdbx_seq_one_letter_code
_entity_poly.pdbx_strand_id
1 'polypeptide(L)'
;MNAKTQDLTNNIPFQETSVDIWASKYQLKTKAGEPVDREIEDTYKRVAESLASVETAKKRKAVHEDFVWALRNGAIPAGRITSNAGAEAHKPATSTINCTVSGTVYDSMDNILVKNHEAGLTLKAGCGIGYEFSTLRPKGAYVAGAGATTSGPLSFMDIFDRMCFTVSSAGGRRGAQMATFDVHHPDIIDFIEAKREDARLRQFNLSLLITEDFIEAVKNDADWQLSFPVSEEEAEKEGLDLNDPEQFVYRDFPVKDGYVTDGKGKVACRIYRTLKARAIWDKIMSSTYDYAEPGFILIDKVNRMNNNWFCENIRATNPCGEQPLPPYGSCLLGSINLTRFVEFPFTEKARFNYDKYRKVVGIFTRMLDNVVELNGLPLDKQRHEIEYKRRHGMGILGLGSTLAMLRMPYGSADSVAFTEEVTKEMALEGWREGLRLADEKGPAPIMNDEFEVTEEMLELRPEMREDGYTAGDKVPGRILHARYSRYMQKIGEAEPELVKEIAEKGVRFTHHTSIAPTGTISLSLANNASNGIEPSFSHHYSRNVIREGRKSKEKVDVFSFELLAYRELVNEKAMPDSENPEEQLPSYFTVADDVSPKQHVDIQGAAQKWVDSSISKTANVPTDFAYEDFKDIYMYAYEQGLKGCTTFRFNPEAFQGVLVKQKDLEGTQYEFTLEDGSTVQVSGDEEIEYDGEFHNAANLFDALKEGTYGKY
;
A
#
# COMPACT_ATOMS: atom_id res chain seq x y z
N MET A 1 -4.92 -35.84 0.01
CA MET A 1 -3.80 -35.31 -0.81
C MET A 1 -2.79 -36.42 -1.04
N ASN A 2 -2.44 -36.72 -2.30
CA ASN A 2 -1.33 -37.63 -2.59
C ASN A 2 0.00 -36.89 -2.37
N ALA A 3 0.88 -37.46 -1.55
CA ALA A 3 2.20 -36.88 -1.23
C ALA A 3 3.03 -36.50 -2.49
N LYS A 4 2.84 -37.21 -3.61
CA LYS A 4 3.53 -36.95 -4.89
C LYS A 4 3.19 -35.61 -5.56
N THR A 5 2.00 -35.02 -5.30
CA THR A 5 1.60 -33.74 -5.89
C THR A 5 2.13 -32.55 -5.07
N GLN A 6 2.35 -32.75 -3.78
CA GLN A 6 2.90 -31.75 -2.85
C GLN A 6 4.40 -31.48 -3.09
N ASP A 7 5.10 -32.43 -3.71
CA ASP A 7 6.54 -32.36 -4.01
C ASP A 7 6.88 -31.43 -5.21
N LEU A 8 5.99 -31.30 -6.20
CA LEU A 8 6.37 -30.73 -7.50
C LEU A 8 6.65 -29.22 -7.47
N THR A 9 5.88 -28.43 -6.73
CA THR A 9 6.10 -26.97 -6.60
C THR A 9 6.99 -26.59 -5.42
N ASN A 10 7.16 -27.49 -4.44
CA ASN A 10 8.02 -27.25 -3.28
C ASN A 10 9.51 -27.48 -3.58
N ASN A 11 9.83 -28.21 -4.65
CA ASN A 11 11.21 -28.58 -5.00
C ASN A 11 11.88 -27.68 -6.05
N ILE A 12 11.27 -26.54 -6.43
CA ILE A 12 11.94 -25.57 -7.31
C ILE A 12 13.09 -24.91 -6.54
N PRO A 13 14.36 -25.08 -6.97
CA PRO A 13 15.50 -24.53 -6.25
C PRO A 13 15.44 -23.00 -6.18
N PHE A 14 15.89 -22.45 -5.05
CA PHE A 14 16.07 -21.00 -4.95
C PHE A 14 17.20 -20.56 -5.88
N GLN A 15 16.96 -19.50 -6.64
CA GLN A 15 18.02 -18.85 -7.41
C GLN A 15 18.94 -18.07 -6.48
N GLU A 16 20.21 -17.94 -6.85
CA GLU A 16 21.25 -17.32 -6.02
C GLU A 16 20.86 -15.90 -5.59
N THR A 17 20.31 -15.09 -6.49
CA THR A 17 19.87 -13.72 -6.19
C THR A 17 18.79 -13.66 -5.10
N SER A 18 17.88 -14.64 -5.06
CA SER A 18 16.85 -14.70 -4.01
C SER A 18 17.47 -14.98 -2.64
N VAL A 19 18.46 -15.87 -2.59
CA VAL A 19 19.22 -16.20 -1.37
C VAL A 19 20.06 -14.99 -0.93
N ASP A 20 20.75 -14.31 -1.85
CA ASP A 20 21.56 -13.12 -1.55
C ASP A 20 20.71 -11.99 -0.95
N ILE A 21 19.52 -11.75 -1.51
CA ILE A 21 18.62 -10.72 -1.00
C ILE A 21 18.04 -11.13 0.35
N TRP A 22 17.71 -12.41 0.56
CA TRP A 22 17.34 -12.90 1.88
C TRP A 22 18.47 -12.70 2.90
N ALA A 23 19.71 -13.07 2.55
CA ALA A 23 20.88 -12.92 3.41
C ALA A 23 21.16 -11.44 3.76
N SER A 24 20.94 -10.53 2.81
CA SER A 24 21.10 -9.09 3.02
C SER A 24 19.99 -8.48 3.88
N LYS A 25 18.73 -8.90 3.68
CA LYS A 25 17.55 -8.18 4.20
C LYS A 25 16.86 -8.84 5.38
N TYR A 26 16.96 -10.17 5.52
CA TYR A 26 16.13 -10.95 6.44
C TYR A 26 16.91 -11.94 7.31
N GLN A 27 18.11 -12.37 6.89
CA GLN A 27 18.99 -13.19 7.73
C GLN A 27 19.38 -12.41 8.98
N LEU A 28 19.02 -12.94 10.14
CA LEU A 28 19.46 -12.38 11.40
C LEU A 28 20.96 -12.64 11.56
N LYS A 29 21.73 -11.59 11.81
CA LYS A 29 23.17 -11.63 12.06
C LYS A 29 23.49 -11.03 13.42
N THR A 30 24.56 -11.52 14.05
CA THR A 30 25.12 -10.90 15.26
C THR A 30 25.76 -9.56 14.92
N LYS A 31 26.14 -8.78 15.94
CA LYS A 31 26.88 -7.52 15.76
C LYS A 31 28.21 -7.69 15.00
N ALA A 32 28.81 -8.87 15.07
CA ALA A 32 30.05 -9.19 14.36
C ALA A 32 29.83 -9.61 12.90
N GLY A 33 28.58 -9.67 12.42
CA GLY A 33 28.24 -10.12 11.07
C GLY A 33 27.96 -11.62 10.94
N GLU A 34 28.19 -12.39 12.00
CA GLU A 34 27.97 -13.85 11.97
C GLU A 34 26.49 -14.21 11.87
N PRO A 35 26.11 -15.17 11.00
CA PRO A 35 24.71 -15.55 10.81
C PRO A 35 24.14 -16.29 12.03
N VAL A 36 23.04 -15.77 12.57
CA VAL A 36 22.19 -16.44 13.56
C VAL A 36 21.22 -17.38 12.83
N ASP A 37 20.54 -16.86 11.81
CA ASP A 37 19.79 -17.69 10.87
C ASP A 37 20.78 -18.19 9.80
N ARG A 38 20.98 -19.50 9.62
CA ARG A 38 21.92 -20.01 8.61
C ARG A 38 21.23 -20.20 7.27
N GLU A 39 19.99 -20.66 7.31
CA GLU A 39 19.15 -20.89 6.14
C GLU A 39 17.78 -20.21 6.32
N ILE A 40 17.01 -20.05 5.23
CA ILE A 40 15.64 -19.50 5.26
C ILE A 40 14.77 -20.25 6.26
N GLU A 41 14.96 -21.56 6.39
CA GLU A 41 14.24 -22.41 7.34
C GLU A 41 14.50 -22.02 8.81
N ASP A 42 15.69 -21.52 9.15
CA ASP A 42 15.98 -21.01 10.49
C ASP A 42 15.24 -19.70 10.75
N THR A 43 15.14 -18.83 9.74
CA THR A 43 14.29 -17.63 9.82
C THR A 43 12.84 -18.02 10.08
N TYR A 44 12.31 -19.05 9.41
CA TYR A 44 10.94 -19.51 9.65
C TYR A 44 10.73 -20.00 11.09
N LYS A 45 11.64 -20.83 11.61
CA LYS A 45 11.57 -21.30 13.00
C LYS A 45 11.66 -20.15 14.00
N ARG A 46 12.58 -19.21 13.81
CA ARG A 46 12.74 -18.04 14.69
C ARG A 46 11.46 -17.21 14.74
N VAL A 47 10.91 -16.87 13.58
CA VAL A 47 9.67 -16.09 13.48
C VAL A 47 8.51 -16.86 14.14
N ALA A 48 8.34 -18.15 13.82
CA ALA A 48 7.30 -18.97 14.41
C ALA A 48 7.42 -19.07 15.94
N GLU A 49 8.63 -19.24 16.48
CA GLU A 49 8.88 -19.34 17.93
C GLU A 49 8.53 -18.03 18.63
N SER A 50 8.98 -16.90 18.08
CA SER A 50 8.66 -15.57 18.62
C SER A 50 7.15 -15.33 18.64
N LEU A 51 6.46 -15.57 17.51
CA LEU A 51 5.01 -15.34 17.42
C LEU A 51 4.19 -16.36 18.22
N ALA A 52 4.68 -17.59 18.42
CA ALA A 52 4.02 -18.57 19.28
C ALA A 52 4.24 -18.28 20.78
N SER A 53 5.25 -17.48 21.14
CA SER A 53 5.58 -17.19 22.55
C SER A 53 4.44 -16.51 23.32
N VAL A 54 3.60 -15.75 22.61
CA VAL A 54 2.42 -15.04 23.14
C VAL A 54 1.27 -15.99 23.47
N GLU A 55 1.30 -17.22 22.93
CA GLU A 55 0.30 -18.23 23.22
C GLU A 55 0.51 -18.81 24.63
N THR A 56 -0.59 -19.33 25.18
CA THR A 56 -0.57 -20.06 26.45
C THR A 56 0.38 -21.26 26.38
N ALA A 57 1.01 -21.61 27.50
CA ALA A 57 1.94 -22.74 27.57
C ALA A 57 1.37 -24.06 27.03
N LYS A 58 0.05 -24.26 27.15
CA LYS A 58 -0.66 -25.46 26.65
C LYS A 58 -0.71 -25.51 25.11
N LYS A 59 -0.84 -24.38 24.43
CA LYS A 59 -1.01 -24.30 22.96
C LYS A 59 0.28 -23.96 22.22
N ARG A 60 1.22 -23.30 22.88
CA ARG A 60 2.46 -22.78 22.29
C ARG A 60 3.16 -23.76 21.34
N LYS A 61 3.37 -25.01 21.77
CA LYS A 61 4.05 -26.01 20.94
C LYS A 61 3.27 -26.34 19.64
N ALA A 62 1.97 -26.58 19.76
CA ALA A 62 1.14 -26.91 18.61
C ALA A 62 1.03 -25.72 17.64
N VAL A 63 0.84 -24.52 18.17
CA VAL A 63 0.78 -23.29 17.36
C VAL A 63 2.12 -23.01 16.68
N HIS A 64 3.25 -23.23 17.36
CA HIS A 64 4.58 -23.13 16.75
C HIS A 64 4.73 -24.11 15.57
N GLU A 65 4.33 -25.37 15.73
CA GLU A 65 4.37 -26.38 14.66
C GLU A 65 3.48 -25.98 13.47
N ASP A 66 2.28 -25.47 13.73
CA ASP A 66 1.39 -24.94 12.70
C ASP A 66 1.98 -23.73 11.99
N PHE A 67 2.59 -22.80 12.72
CA PHE A 67 3.23 -21.61 12.16
C PHE A 67 4.39 -21.96 11.25
N VAL A 68 5.30 -22.85 11.67
CA VAL A 68 6.38 -23.35 10.81
C VAL A 68 5.80 -24.03 9.57
N TRP A 69 4.75 -24.83 9.72
CA TRP A 69 4.08 -25.48 8.58
C TRP A 69 3.50 -24.45 7.59
N ALA A 70 2.82 -23.41 8.07
CA ALA A 70 2.23 -22.39 7.22
C ALA A 70 3.31 -21.57 6.48
N LEU A 71 4.41 -21.20 7.16
CA LEU A 71 5.53 -20.48 6.56
C LEU A 71 6.14 -21.27 5.38
N ARG A 72 6.36 -22.58 5.58
CA ARG A 72 6.82 -23.49 4.52
C ARG A 72 5.82 -23.67 3.38
N ASN A 73 4.53 -23.43 3.62
CA ASN A 73 3.46 -23.66 2.66
C ASN A 73 2.88 -22.38 2.07
N GLY A 74 3.59 -21.26 2.17
CA GLY A 74 3.30 -20.04 1.43
C GLY A 74 2.85 -18.85 2.26
N ALA A 75 2.68 -18.97 3.57
CA ALA A 75 2.49 -17.80 4.42
C ALA A 75 3.82 -17.01 4.51
N ILE A 76 3.80 -15.73 4.16
CA ILE A 76 4.98 -14.87 4.21
C ILE A 76 4.64 -13.61 5.00
N PRO A 77 5.07 -13.51 6.27
CA PRO A 77 4.93 -12.29 7.05
C PRO A 77 5.61 -11.11 6.36
N ALA A 78 5.09 -9.91 6.60
CA ALA A 78 5.70 -8.71 6.04
C ALA A 78 7.17 -8.55 6.49
N GLY A 79 7.93 -7.82 5.68
CA GLY A 79 9.39 -7.77 5.84
C GLY A 79 9.89 -7.33 7.23
N ARG A 80 9.16 -6.48 7.97
CA ARG A 80 9.56 -6.11 9.34
C ARG A 80 9.31 -7.25 10.33
N ILE A 81 8.19 -7.97 10.22
CA ILE A 81 7.92 -9.18 11.01
C ILE A 81 9.05 -10.19 10.79
N THR A 82 9.36 -10.51 9.53
CA THR A 82 10.41 -11.49 9.17
C THR A 82 11.80 -11.08 9.68
N SER A 83 12.13 -9.78 9.58
CA SER A 83 13.43 -9.24 10.03
C SER A 83 13.58 -9.15 11.56
N ASN A 84 12.49 -8.91 12.29
CA ASN A 84 12.56 -8.40 13.66
C ASN A 84 11.93 -9.32 14.72
N ALA A 85 10.97 -10.19 14.39
CA ALA A 85 10.37 -11.10 15.36
C ALA A 85 11.42 -12.08 15.92
N GLY A 86 11.68 -12.06 17.23
CA GLY A 86 12.70 -12.90 17.86
C GLY A 86 14.14 -12.38 17.66
N ALA A 87 14.30 -11.11 17.26
CA ALA A 87 15.60 -10.47 17.06
C ALA A 87 15.99 -9.51 18.19
N GLU A 88 15.25 -9.45 19.29
CA GLU A 88 15.34 -8.41 20.33
C GLU A 88 16.73 -8.34 20.96
N ALA A 89 17.41 -9.49 21.10
CA ALA A 89 18.79 -9.56 21.59
C ALA A 89 19.82 -8.84 20.69
N HIS A 90 19.48 -8.61 19.42
CA HIS A 90 20.35 -8.00 18.41
C HIS A 90 19.79 -6.68 17.85
N LYS A 91 18.47 -6.49 17.89
CA LYS A 91 17.71 -5.34 17.35
C LYS A 91 16.67 -4.84 18.38
N PRO A 92 17.09 -4.30 19.55
CA PRO A 92 16.21 -4.09 20.71
C PRO A 92 15.16 -2.98 20.55
N ALA A 93 15.31 -2.09 19.55
CA ALA A 93 14.44 -0.92 19.36
C ALA A 93 13.82 -0.91 17.95
N THR A 94 13.34 -2.07 17.47
CA THR A 94 12.72 -2.20 16.15
C THR A 94 11.29 -2.66 16.26
N SER A 95 10.43 -2.14 15.38
CA SER A 95 9.03 -2.54 15.28
C SER A 95 8.86 -3.74 14.33
N THR A 96 7.88 -4.59 14.59
CA THR A 96 7.43 -5.62 13.63
C THR A 96 6.42 -5.06 12.61
N ILE A 97 6.01 -3.79 12.76
CA ILE A 97 5.06 -3.10 11.87
C ILE A 97 5.80 -2.38 10.74
N ASN A 98 5.26 -2.46 9.53
CA ASN A 98 5.89 -1.89 8.34
C ASN A 98 5.63 -0.39 8.18
N CYS A 99 4.40 0.05 8.41
CA CYS A 99 3.98 1.43 8.17
C CYS A 99 2.90 1.88 9.19
N THR A 100 2.69 3.19 9.28
CA THR A 100 1.62 3.79 10.09
C THR A 100 1.02 5.00 9.37
N VAL A 101 -0.03 5.58 9.92
CA VAL A 101 -0.52 6.91 9.60
C VAL A 101 -0.31 7.84 10.80
N SER A 102 0.07 9.08 10.54
CA SER A 102 0.25 10.13 11.54
C SER A 102 -1.06 10.44 12.28
N GLY A 103 -0.98 11.02 13.46
CA GLY A 103 -2.13 11.74 14.01
C GLY A 103 -2.51 12.93 13.12
N THR A 104 -3.75 13.41 13.25
CA THR A 104 -4.26 14.61 12.55
C THR A 104 -3.32 15.80 12.76
N VAL A 105 -2.92 16.47 11.67
CA VAL A 105 -2.05 17.65 11.72
C VAL A 105 -2.92 18.89 11.89
N TYR A 106 -3.14 19.34 13.12
CA TYR A 106 -3.99 20.51 13.36
C TYR A 106 -3.28 21.80 12.94
N ASP A 107 -4.06 22.79 12.51
CA ASP A 107 -3.62 24.06 11.96
C ASP A 107 -3.03 25.02 13.01
N SER A 108 -1.92 24.60 13.62
CA SER A 108 -1.15 25.40 14.58
C SER A 108 0.33 25.01 14.52
N MET A 109 1.23 25.97 14.73
CA MET A 109 2.68 25.73 14.70
C MET A 109 3.09 24.66 15.72
N ASP A 110 2.54 24.72 16.94
CA ASP A 110 2.85 23.75 17.99
C ASP A 110 2.47 22.33 17.56
N ASN A 111 1.24 22.13 17.06
CA ASN A 111 0.81 20.81 16.62
C ASN A 111 1.62 20.30 15.43
N ILE A 112 1.90 21.14 14.42
CA ILE A 112 2.71 20.77 13.25
C ILE A 112 4.08 20.25 13.69
N LEU A 113 4.76 20.95 14.60
CA LEU A 113 6.07 20.55 15.09
C LEU A 113 6.02 19.29 15.96
N VAL A 114 4.97 19.11 16.78
CA VAL A 114 4.72 17.87 17.53
C VAL A 114 4.53 16.69 16.57
N LYS A 115 3.77 16.86 15.48
CA LYS A 115 3.60 15.81 14.45
C LYS A 115 4.88 15.48 13.72
N ASN A 116 5.70 16.47 13.41
CA ASN A 116 7.02 16.22 12.83
C ASN A 116 7.94 15.44 13.79
N HIS A 117 7.88 15.72 15.10
CA HIS A 117 8.61 14.95 16.10
C HIS A 117 8.11 13.50 16.22
N GLU A 118 6.79 13.29 16.30
CA GLU A 118 6.17 11.96 16.29
C GLU A 118 6.57 11.14 15.04
N ALA A 119 6.60 11.81 13.88
CA ALA A 119 7.05 11.23 12.62
C ALA A 119 8.51 10.77 12.66
N GLY A 120 9.41 11.60 13.19
CA GLY A 120 10.83 11.25 13.34
C GLY A 120 11.06 10.01 14.20
N LEU A 121 10.29 9.87 15.31
CA LEU A 121 10.34 8.66 16.15
C LEU A 121 9.83 7.42 15.42
N THR A 122 8.77 7.57 14.63
CA THR A 122 8.16 6.50 13.84
C THR A 122 9.10 6.00 12.74
N LEU A 123 9.70 6.92 11.98
CA LEU A 123 10.68 6.62 10.93
C LEU A 123 11.94 5.96 11.51
N LYS A 124 12.43 6.45 12.65
CA LYS A 124 13.55 5.86 13.39
C LYS A 124 13.28 4.40 13.77
N ALA A 125 12.06 4.06 14.19
CA ALA A 125 11.66 2.70 14.55
C ALA A 125 11.56 1.74 13.34
N GLY A 126 11.66 2.25 12.12
CA GLY A 126 11.64 1.43 10.90
C GLY A 126 10.36 1.54 10.07
N CYS A 127 9.39 2.33 10.52
CA CYS A 127 8.06 2.40 9.90
C CYS A 127 8.01 3.49 8.81
N GLY A 128 7.40 3.18 7.66
CA GLY A 128 6.93 4.23 6.74
C GLY A 128 5.70 4.95 7.31
N ILE A 129 5.42 6.19 6.88
CA ILE A 129 4.37 7.00 7.52
C ILE A 129 3.54 7.81 6.50
N GLY A 130 2.22 7.78 6.66
CA GLY A 130 1.29 8.60 5.90
C GLY A 130 0.75 9.81 6.66
N TYR A 131 0.38 10.86 5.95
CA TYR A 131 -0.16 12.11 6.50
C TYR A 131 -1.31 12.64 5.64
N GLU A 132 -2.17 13.42 6.26
CA GLU A 132 -3.10 14.32 5.57
C GLU A 132 -2.74 15.75 5.95
N PHE A 133 -2.58 16.61 4.94
CA PHE A 133 -2.11 17.99 5.10
C PHE A 133 -3.17 19.06 4.77
N SER A 134 -4.39 18.66 4.42
CA SER A 134 -5.46 19.58 4.02
C SER A 134 -6.19 20.22 5.19
N THR A 135 -5.84 19.81 6.41
CA THR A 135 -6.20 20.53 7.63
C THR A 135 -5.42 21.83 7.84
N LEU A 136 -4.33 22.08 7.11
CA LEU A 136 -3.53 23.29 7.25
C LEU A 136 -4.06 24.42 6.37
N ARG A 137 -4.16 25.65 6.92
CA ARG A 137 -4.73 26.79 6.19
C ARG A 137 -3.94 27.14 4.92
N PRO A 138 -4.63 27.65 3.86
CA PRO A 138 -4.01 27.86 2.56
C PRO A 138 -3.00 29.01 2.57
N LYS A 139 -2.09 29.00 1.61
CA LYS A 139 -1.09 30.06 1.40
C LYS A 139 -1.76 31.43 1.32
N GLY A 140 -1.20 32.39 2.05
CA GLY A 140 -1.74 33.75 2.11
C GLY A 140 -2.86 33.95 3.13
N ALA A 141 -3.40 32.88 3.75
CA ALA A 141 -4.36 33.03 4.84
C ALA A 141 -3.73 33.73 6.05
N TYR A 142 -4.53 34.51 6.77
CA TYR A 142 -4.09 35.31 7.89
C TYR A 142 -3.78 34.46 9.13
N VAL A 143 -2.77 34.86 9.91
CA VAL A 143 -2.35 34.23 11.17
C VAL A 143 -2.43 35.28 12.28
N ALA A 144 -3.52 35.26 13.04
CA ALA A 144 -3.83 36.28 14.05
C ALA A 144 -2.70 36.45 15.09
N GLY A 145 -2.14 35.35 15.61
CA GLY A 145 -1.08 35.40 16.62
C GLY A 145 0.26 35.97 16.13
N ALA A 146 0.51 35.95 14.82
CA ALA A 146 1.74 36.47 14.20
C ALA A 146 1.54 37.82 13.50
N GLY A 147 0.29 38.26 13.30
CA GLY A 147 -0.02 39.46 12.53
C GLY A 147 0.42 39.41 11.07
N ALA A 148 0.57 38.21 10.51
CA ALA A 148 1.15 37.94 9.18
C ALA A 148 0.34 36.90 8.41
N THR A 149 0.73 36.62 7.17
CA THR A 149 0.14 35.54 6.35
C THR A 149 0.98 34.27 6.40
N THR A 150 0.36 33.12 6.20
CA THR A 150 1.06 31.82 6.16
C THR A 150 1.65 31.53 4.76
N SER A 151 2.68 30.69 4.73
CA SER A 151 3.25 30.11 3.51
C SER A 151 2.44 28.93 2.94
N GLY A 152 1.49 28.39 3.72
CA GLY A 152 0.63 27.28 3.31
C GLY A 152 1.21 25.88 3.60
N PRO A 153 0.42 24.81 3.38
CA PRO A 153 0.75 23.42 3.71
C PRO A 153 2.06 22.92 3.11
N LEU A 154 2.32 23.20 1.83
CA LEU A 154 3.47 22.63 1.13
C LEU A 154 4.81 23.07 1.74
N SER A 155 4.91 24.30 2.25
CA SER A 155 6.12 24.75 2.96
C SER A 155 6.35 24.01 4.28
N PHE A 156 5.27 23.59 4.96
CA PHE A 156 5.39 22.74 6.14
C PHE A 156 5.76 21.30 5.76
N MET A 157 5.26 20.79 4.63
CA MET A 157 5.66 19.48 4.10
C MET A 157 7.17 19.40 3.84
N ASP A 158 7.82 20.50 3.45
CA ASP A 158 9.28 20.55 3.28
C ASP A 158 10.02 20.23 4.60
N ILE A 159 9.47 20.59 5.76
CA ILE A 159 10.05 20.25 7.08
C ILE A 159 10.02 18.72 7.28
N PHE A 160 8.90 18.08 6.98
CA PHE A 160 8.75 16.62 7.09
C PHE A 160 9.61 15.88 6.06
N ASP A 161 9.74 16.41 4.84
CA ASP A 161 10.62 15.86 3.80
C ASP A 161 12.08 15.88 4.25
N ARG A 162 12.56 17.04 4.75
CA ARG A 162 13.93 17.18 5.27
C ARG A 162 14.18 16.32 6.51
N MET A 163 13.20 16.21 7.41
CA MET A 163 13.28 15.31 8.56
C MET A 163 13.44 13.85 8.11
N CYS A 164 12.61 13.37 7.19
CA CYS A 164 12.71 12.00 6.67
C CYS A 164 14.02 11.74 5.94
N PHE A 165 14.52 12.73 5.20
CA PHE A 165 15.82 12.66 4.55
C PHE A 165 16.97 12.50 5.57
N THR A 166 16.86 13.13 6.74
CA THR A 166 17.90 13.10 7.79
C THR A 166 17.84 11.83 8.64
N VAL A 167 16.66 11.32 8.93
CA VAL A 167 16.47 10.15 9.80
C VAL A 167 16.82 8.86 9.04
N SER A 168 17.96 8.26 9.39
CA SER A 168 18.29 6.89 8.95
C SER A 168 17.32 5.89 9.60
N SER A 169 16.42 5.28 8.81
CA SER A 169 15.47 4.31 9.33
C SER A 169 16.18 3.03 9.79
N ALA A 170 15.69 2.40 10.87
CA ALA A 170 16.28 1.18 11.40
C ALA A 170 16.51 0.10 10.32
N GLY A 171 17.72 -0.45 10.28
CA GLY A 171 18.15 -1.45 9.29
C GLY A 171 18.67 -0.85 7.98
N GLY A 172 19.11 0.42 7.97
CA GLY A 172 19.79 1.04 6.81
C GLY A 172 18.87 1.30 5.62
N ARG A 173 17.57 1.49 5.86
CA ARG A 173 16.58 1.81 4.80
C ARG A 173 16.34 3.31 4.77
N ARG A 174 16.06 3.83 3.57
CA ARG A 174 15.53 5.19 3.39
C ARG A 174 14.11 5.25 3.98
N GLY A 175 13.76 6.34 4.65
CA GLY A 175 12.39 6.59 5.06
C GLY A 175 11.46 6.73 3.85
N ALA A 176 10.20 6.34 4.00
CA ALA A 176 9.19 6.47 2.96
C ALA A 176 7.93 7.10 3.55
N GLN A 177 7.38 8.08 2.86
CA GLN A 177 6.24 8.85 3.33
C GLN A 177 5.11 8.91 2.29
N MET A 178 3.87 9.09 2.74
CA MET A 178 2.72 9.42 1.89
C MET A 178 2.14 10.76 2.34
N ALA A 179 1.93 11.69 1.42
CA ALA A 179 1.14 12.89 1.67
C ALA A 179 -0.17 12.80 0.89
N THR A 180 -1.27 12.92 1.63
CA THR A 180 -2.62 13.00 1.06
C THR A 180 -3.15 14.43 1.12
N PHE A 181 -3.92 14.81 0.11
CA PHE A 181 -4.44 16.16 -0.04
C PHE A 181 -5.84 16.18 -0.67
N ASP A 182 -6.76 16.90 -0.05
CA ASP A 182 -8.15 17.04 -0.46
C ASP A 182 -8.30 17.92 -1.71
N VAL A 183 -9.09 17.43 -2.66
CA VAL A 183 -9.40 18.12 -3.93
C VAL A 183 -10.17 19.44 -3.75
N HIS A 184 -10.73 19.70 -2.56
CA HIS A 184 -11.37 20.96 -2.22
C HIS A 184 -10.41 22.06 -1.77
N HIS A 185 -9.17 21.72 -1.41
CA HIS A 185 -8.26 22.66 -0.76
C HIS A 185 -7.79 23.76 -1.73
N PRO A 186 -7.69 25.05 -1.30
CA PRO A 186 -7.26 26.15 -2.19
C PRO A 186 -5.90 25.98 -2.87
N ASP A 187 -4.96 25.33 -2.19
CA ASP A 187 -3.62 25.05 -2.71
C ASP A 187 -3.51 23.73 -3.51
N ILE A 188 -4.63 23.15 -3.94
CA ILE A 188 -4.66 21.87 -4.69
C ILE A 188 -3.80 21.90 -5.96
N ILE A 189 -3.77 23.03 -6.67
CA ILE A 189 -3.00 23.17 -7.92
C ILE A 189 -1.50 23.11 -7.61
N ASP A 190 -1.05 23.81 -6.57
CA ASP A 190 0.34 23.79 -6.13
C ASP A 190 0.74 22.37 -5.70
N PHE A 191 -0.16 21.62 -5.04
CA PHE A 191 0.09 20.22 -4.66
C PHE A 191 0.23 19.29 -5.87
N ILE A 192 -0.64 19.41 -6.87
CA ILE A 192 -0.59 18.63 -8.12
C ILE A 192 0.73 18.83 -8.86
N GLU A 193 1.24 20.06 -8.84
CA GLU A 193 2.44 20.46 -9.57
C GLU A 193 3.72 20.35 -8.71
N ALA A 194 3.62 19.98 -7.43
CA ALA A 194 4.71 20.10 -6.47
C ALA A 194 5.99 19.33 -6.84
N LYS A 195 5.86 18.17 -7.50
CA LYS A 195 7.00 17.36 -7.95
C LYS A 195 7.55 17.72 -9.33
N ARG A 196 6.96 18.72 -10.00
CA ARG A 196 7.56 19.32 -11.20
C ARG A 196 8.75 20.20 -10.83
N GLU A 197 8.78 20.71 -9.60
CA GLU A 197 9.93 21.40 -9.04
C GLU A 197 11.03 20.39 -8.69
N ASP A 198 12.22 20.60 -9.25
CA ASP A 198 13.30 19.64 -9.05
C ASP A 198 13.72 19.57 -7.57
N ALA A 199 13.96 18.36 -7.08
CA ALA A 199 14.35 18.05 -5.71
C ALA A 199 13.35 18.32 -4.58
N ARG A 200 12.13 18.75 -4.89
CA ARG A 200 11.10 19.01 -3.89
C ARG A 200 10.28 17.75 -3.55
N LEU A 201 9.98 17.56 -2.26
CA LEU A 201 9.16 16.47 -1.71
C LEU A 201 9.55 15.04 -2.17
N ARG A 202 10.83 14.78 -2.43
CA ARG A 202 11.33 13.49 -2.91
C ARG A 202 11.12 12.33 -1.92
N GLN A 203 10.89 12.59 -0.64
CA GLN A 203 10.64 11.53 0.36
C GLN A 203 9.17 11.13 0.46
N PHE A 204 8.27 11.84 -0.24
CA PHE A 204 6.85 11.56 -0.26
C PHE A 204 6.43 10.88 -1.56
N ASN A 205 5.50 9.95 -1.48
CA ASN A 205 4.51 9.73 -2.53
C ASN A 205 3.37 10.73 -2.31
N LEU A 206 2.85 11.35 -3.36
CA LEU A 206 1.72 12.28 -3.29
C LEU A 206 0.43 11.60 -3.77
N SER A 207 -0.68 11.82 -3.09
CA SER A 207 -2.00 11.33 -3.55
C SER A 207 -3.12 12.30 -3.20
N LEU A 208 -4.11 12.37 -4.09
CA LEU A 208 -5.30 13.19 -3.89
C LEU A 208 -6.42 12.37 -3.26
N LEU A 209 -7.11 12.98 -2.30
CA LEU A 209 -8.38 12.51 -1.78
C LEU A 209 -9.47 13.03 -2.72
N ILE A 210 -9.89 12.15 -3.63
CA ILE A 210 -10.91 12.41 -4.64
C ILE A 210 -12.26 11.99 -4.09
N THR A 211 -13.21 12.93 -4.08
CA THR A 211 -14.58 12.73 -3.64
C THR A 211 -15.52 12.45 -4.82
N GLU A 212 -16.67 11.83 -4.54
CA GLU A 212 -17.68 11.49 -5.55
C GLU A 212 -18.30 12.74 -6.18
N ASP A 213 -18.54 13.78 -5.40
CA ASP A 213 -19.06 15.05 -5.91
C ASP A 213 -18.08 15.73 -6.88
N PHE A 214 -16.76 15.59 -6.68
CA PHE A 214 -15.77 16.05 -7.64
C PHE A 214 -15.84 15.28 -8.95
N ILE A 215 -15.94 13.94 -8.90
CA ILE A 215 -16.09 13.12 -10.11
C ILE A 215 -17.36 13.49 -10.87
N GLU A 216 -18.47 13.68 -10.18
CA GLU A 216 -19.71 14.11 -10.81
C GLU A 216 -19.60 15.55 -11.37
N ALA A 217 -18.90 16.45 -10.70
CA ALA A 217 -18.61 17.79 -11.23
C ALA A 217 -17.76 17.73 -12.50
N VAL A 218 -16.76 16.85 -12.58
CA VAL A 218 -15.93 16.63 -13.78
C VAL A 218 -16.78 16.14 -14.95
N LYS A 219 -17.63 15.13 -14.73
CA LYS A 219 -18.53 14.59 -15.77
C LYS A 219 -19.43 15.68 -16.34
N ASN A 220 -20.00 16.51 -15.46
CA ASN A 220 -20.98 17.54 -15.79
C ASN A 220 -20.36 18.89 -16.20
N ASP A 221 -19.03 19.02 -16.24
CA ASP A 221 -18.32 20.30 -16.46
C ASP A 221 -18.79 21.43 -15.53
N ALA A 222 -19.07 21.05 -14.28
CA ALA A 222 -19.56 21.95 -13.26
C ALA A 222 -18.42 22.83 -12.70
N ASP A 223 -18.83 23.92 -12.07
CA ASP A 223 -17.92 24.77 -11.30
C ASP A 223 -17.54 24.05 -10.00
N TRP A 224 -16.29 24.24 -9.58
CA TRP A 224 -15.67 23.65 -8.42
C TRP A 224 -15.10 24.73 -7.52
N GLN A 225 -15.59 24.78 -6.29
CA GLN A 225 -15.23 25.80 -5.31
C GLN A 225 -14.09 25.28 -4.43
N LEU A 226 -12.94 25.92 -4.55
CA LEU A 226 -11.81 25.70 -3.66
C LEU A 226 -12.01 26.50 -2.38
N SER A 227 -12.08 25.81 -1.25
CA SER A 227 -12.58 26.39 -0.01
C SER A 227 -11.85 25.86 1.22
N PHE A 228 -11.79 26.66 2.29
CA PHE A 228 -11.17 26.27 3.56
C PHE A 228 -12.04 26.70 4.75
N PRO A 229 -12.07 25.92 5.86
CA PRO A 229 -12.87 26.23 7.04
C PRO A 229 -12.70 27.63 7.62
N VAL A 230 -13.81 28.16 8.14
CA VAL A 230 -13.88 29.45 8.85
C VAL A 230 -13.97 29.19 10.34
N SER A 231 -13.07 29.81 11.11
CA SER A 231 -13.10 29.68 12.58
C SER A 231 -14.25 30.48 13.19
N GLU A 232 -14.75 30.04 14.35
CA GLU A 232 -15.79 30.78 15.09
C GLU A 232 -15.33 32.21 15.41
N GLU A 233 -14.08 32.37 15.83
CA GLU A 233 -13.46 33.67 16.14
C GLU A 233 -13.39 34.60 14.91
N GLU A 234 -13.06 34.06 13.74
CA GLU A 234 -13.02 34.80 12.47
C GLU A 234 -14.42 35.27 12.06
N ALA A 235 -15.42 34.37 12.14
CA ALA A 235 -16.80 34.68 11.81
C ALA A 235 -17.36 35.81 12.69
N GLU A 236 -17.10 35.77 14.00
CA GLU A 236 -17.54 36.80 14.95
C GLU A 236 -16.84 38.14 14.72
N LYS A 237 -15.51 38.14 14.58
CA LYS A 237 -14.72 39.38 14.45
C LYS A 237 -14.97 40.11 13.14
N GLU A 238 -15.14 39.38 12.06
CA GLU A 238 -15.35 39.94 10.72
C GLU A 238 -16.83 40.16 10.40
N GLY A 239 -17.75 39.64 11.23
CA GLY A 239 -19.19 39.77 11.02
C GLY A 239 -19.65 39.08 9.73
N LEU A 240 -19.15 37.86 9.48
CA LEU A 240 -19.37 37.14 8.23
C LEU A 240 -20.82 36.66 8.09
N ASP A 241 -21.41 36.90 6.92
CA ASP A 241 -22.69 36.29 6.56
C ASP A 241 -22.46 34.90 5.94
N LEU A 242 -22.42 33.88 6.79
CA LEU A 242 -22.19 32.50 6.40
C LEU A 242 -23.31 31.88 5.55
N ASN A 243 -24.41 32.61 5.32
CA ASN A 243 -25.48 32.19 4.41
C ASN A 243 -25.25 32.64 2.97
N ASP A 244 -24.23 33.47 2.69
CA ASP A 244 -23.90 33.91 1.34
C ASP A 244 -23.28 32.77 0.54
N PRO A 245 -24.00 32.16 -0.43
CA PRO A 245 -23.51 31.01 -1.19
C PRO A 245 -22.43 31.38 -2.21
N GLU A 246 -22.20 32.67 -2.47
CA GLU A 246 -21.10 33.13 -3.32
C GLU A 246 -19.76 33.15 -2.56
N GLN A 247 -19.81 33.24 -1.22
CA GLN A 247 -18.62 33.34 -0.36
C GLN A 247 -18.37 32.11 0.51
N PHE A 248 -19.42 31.37 0.87
CA PHE A 248 -19.32 30.25 1.80
C PHE A 248 -20.04 29.01 1.29
N VAL A 249 -19.50 27.85 1.67
CA VAL A 249 -20.08 26.53 1.39
C VAL A 249 -19.89 25.62 2.59
N TYR A 250 -20.88 24.80 2.91
CA TYR A 250 -20.78 23.82 3.99
C TYR A 250 -20.28 22.48 3.46
N ARG A 251 -19.19 21.96 4.05
CA ARG A 251 -18.54 20.71 3.60
C ARG A 251 -18.21 19.80 4.77
N ASP A 252 -18.02 18.52 4.46
CA ASP A 252 -17.47 17.57 5.42
C ASP A 252 -15.99 17.89 5.62
N PHE A 253 -15.57 18.00 6.88
CA PHE A 253 -14.18 18.30 7.23
C PHE A 253 -13.75 17.46 8.45
N PRO A 254 -12.52 16.94 8.49
CA PRO A 254 -12.10 15.99 9.53
C PRO A 254 -11.94 16.61 10.92
N VAL A 255 -11.89 17.94 11.03
CA VAL A 255 -11.77 18.67 12.30
C VAL A 255 -12.94 19.63 12.44
N LYS A 256 -13.77 19.46 13.47
CA LYS A 256 -14.94 20.33 13.69
C LYS A 256 -14.68 21.37 14.79
N ASP A 257 -13.84 21.04 15.77
CA ASP A 257 -13.57 21.89 16.92
C ASP A 257 -12.95 23.24 16.53
N GLY A 258 -13.59 24.34 16.96
CA GLY A 258 -13.13 25.71 16.70
C GLY A 258 -13.55 26.29 15.35
N TYR A 259 -14.25 25.51 14.51
CA TYR A 259 -14.83 25.97 13.25
C TYR A 259 -16.35 26.08 13.35
N VAL A 260 -16.93 26.97 12.54
CA VAL A 260 -18.40 27.10 12.49
C VAL A 260 -19.00 25.87 11.82
N THR A 261 -19.98 25.24 12.48
CA THR A 261 -20.68 24.06 11.97
C THR A 261 -22.17 24.31 11.78
N ASP A 262 -22.81 23.58 10.86
CA ASP A 262 -24.27 23.54 10.75
C ASP A 262 -24.88 22.48 11.68
N GLY A 263 -26.21 22.43 11.75
CA GLY A 263 -26.94 21.43 12.53
C GLY A 263 -26.80 19.99 12.03
N LYS A 264 -26.07 19.76 10.93
CA LYS A 264 -25.76 18.44 10.36
C LYS A 264 -24.28 18.07 10.53
N GLY A 265 -23.50 18.91 11.19
CA GLY A 265 -22.08 18.67 11.47
C GLY A 265 -21.15 18.93 10.28
N LYS A 266 -21.61 19.63 9.23
CA LYS A 266 -20.75 20.17 8.17
C LYS A 266 -20.11 21.48 8.62
N VAL A 267 -18.90 21.75 8.14
CA VAL A 267 -18.12 22.94 8.49
C VAL A 267 -18.31 24.02 7.43
N ALA A 268 -18.52 25.27 7.86
CA ALA A 268 -18.58 26.43 6.98
C ALA A 268 -17.17 26.72 6.42
N CYS A 269 -17.05 26.72 5.10
CA CYS A 269 -15.79 26.96 4.39
C CYS A 269 -15.90 28.21 3.53
N ARG A 270 -14.93 29.12 3.66
CA ARG A 270 -14.76 30.29 2.79
C ARG A 270 -14.28 29.84 1.42
N ILE A 271 -14.93 30.32 0.37
CA ILE A 271 -14.55 30.08 -1.03
C ILE A 271 -13.42 31.05 -1.37
N TYR A 272 -12.24 30.50 -1.70
CA TYR A 272 -11.08 31.28 -2.12
C TYR A 272 -11.05 31.47 -3.64
N ARG A 273 -11.51 30.46 -4.38
CA ARG A 273 -11.47 30.45 -5.84
C ARG A 273 -12.48 29.44 -6.39
N THR A 274 -13.06 29.77 -7.54
CA THR A 274 -13.90 28.83 -8.31
C THR A 274 -13.22 28.54 -9.65
N LEU A 275 -13.14 27.26 -10.01
CA LEU A 275 -12.57 26.75 -11.27
C LEU A 275 -13.55 25.79 -11.93
N LYS A 276 -13.36 25.46 -13.21
CA LYS A 276 -14.04 24.30 -13.79
C LYS A 276 -13.45 23.00 -13.21
N ALA A 277 -14.31 22.07 -12.81
CA ALA A 277 -13.87 20.76 -12.30
C ALA A 277 -12.99 20.05 -13.33
N ARG A 278 -13.33 20.13 -14.63
CA ARG A 278 -12.51 19.59 -15.72
C ARG A 278 -11.13 20.22 -15.82
N ALA A 279 -10.99 21.52 -15.55
CA ALA A 279 -9.68 22.17 -15.58
C ALA A 279 -8.75 21.65 -14.46
N ILE A 280 -9.31 21.31 -13.30
CA ILE A 280 -8.55 20.65 -12.22
C ILE A 280 -8.24 19.21 -12.65
N TRP A 281 -9.22 18.47 -13.17
CA TRP A 281 -9.04 17.11 -13.67
C TRP A 281 -7.92 17.02 -14.71
N ASP A 282 -7.92 17.89 -15.74
CA ASP A 282 -6.90 17.92 -16.78
C ASP A 282 -5.50 18.22 -16.22
N LYS A 283 -5.40 19.07 -15.18
CA LYS A 283 -4.13 19.29 -14.47
C LYS A 283 -3.67 18.04 -13.73
N ILE A 284 -4.57 17.33 -13.08
CA ILE A 284 -4.21 16.08 -12.41
C ILE A 284 -3.76 15.06 -13.46
N MET A 285 -4.54 14.84 -14.51
CA MET A 285 -4.24 13.88 -15.58
C MET A 285 -2.91 14.18 -16.27
N SER A 286 -2.64 15.44 -16.63
CA SER A 286 -1.34 15.82 -17.21
C SER A 286 -0.19 15.57 -16.24
N SER A 287 -0.32 15.93 -14.96
CA SER A 287 0.72 15.65 -13.96
C SER A 287 0.98 14.16 -13.81
N THR A 288 -0.05 13.33 -13.70
CA THR A 288 0.12 11.89 -13.54
C THR A 288 0.62 11.22 -14.83
N TYR A 289 0.26 11.73 -16.00
CA TYR A 289 0.75 11.23 -17.30
C TYR A 289 2.25 11.52 -17.50
N ASP A 290 2.72 12.68 -17.04
CA ASP A 290 4.10 13.13 -17.20
C ASP A 290 5.02 12.67 -16.05
N TYR A 291 4.49 12.63 -14.81
CA TYR A 291 5.22 12.45 -13.55
C TYR A 291 4.65 11.37 -12.62
N ALA A 292 3.75 10.50 -13.11
CA ALA A 292 3.12 9.38 -12.36
C ALA A 292 2.51 9.74 -10.99
N GLU A 293 2.39 11.02 -10.69
CA GLU A 293 1.91 11.58 -9.44
C GLU A 293 1.15 12.90 -9.69
N PRO A 294 0.17 13.24 -8.84
CA PRO A 294 -0.26 12.50 -7.65
C PRO A 294 -1.08 11.23 -7.99
N GLY A 295 -1.05 10.26 -7.08
CA GLY A 295 -1.96 9.10 -7.09
C GLY A 295 -3.39 9.48 -6.69
N PHE A 296 -4.32 8.54 -6.86
CA PHE A 296 -5.75 8.78 -6.61
C PHE A 296 -6.25 7.89 -5.49
N ILE A 297 -6.87 8.50 -4.48
CA ILE A 297 -7.60 7.82 -3.41
C ILE A 297 -9.05 8.25 -3.49
N LEU A 298 -9.94 7.31 -3.80
CA LEU A 298 -11.38 7.53 -3.84
C LEU A 298 -11.92 7.50 -2.41
N ILE A 299 -11.80 8.64 -1.71
CA ILE A 299 -11.88 8.71 -0.26
C ILE A 299 -13.28 8.37 0.28
N ASP A 300 -14.33 8.70 -0.48
CA ASP A 300 -15.70 8.35 -0.13
C ASP A 300 -15.93 6.84 -0.25
N LYS A 301 -15.30 6.20 -1.25
CA LYS A 301 -15.36 4.74 -1.40
C LYS A 301 -14.60 4.04 -0.27
N VAL A 302 -13.44 4.57 0.12
CA VAL A 302 -12.66 4.10 1.28
C VAL A 302 -13.51 4.14 2.55
N ASN A 303 -14.12 5.29 2.86
CA ASN A 303 -14.90 5.45 4.09
C ASN A 303 -16.22 4.67 4.07
N ARG A 304 -16.92 4.62 2.93
CA ARG A 304 -18.16 3.84 2.79
C ARG A 304 -17.95 2.34 3.02
N MET A 305 -16.81 1.82 2.60
CA MET A 305 -16.43 0.42 2.74
C MET A 305 -15.63 0.13 4.02
N ASN A 306 -15.36 1.13 4.86
CA ASN A 306 -14.64 0.95 6.12
C ASN A 306 -15.50 0.16 7.11
N ASN A 307 -14.96 -0.90 7.69
CA ASN A 307 -15.67 -1.68 8.71
C ASN A 307 -15.93 -0.91 10.00
N ASN A 308 -15.10 0.08 10.29
CA ASN A 308 -15.17 0.93 11.48
C ASN A 308 -15.82 2.30 11.18
N TRP A 309 -16.66 2.39 10.14
CA TRP A 309 -17.32 3.62 9.68
C TRP A 309 -17.99 4.46 10.78
N PHE A 310 -18.36 3.84 11.91
CA PHE A 310 -19.04 4.47 13.04
C PHE A 310 -18.11 5.19 14.03
N CYS A 311 -16.79 4.98 13.96
CA CYS A 311 -15.85 5.57 14.93
C CYS A 311 -14.60 6.19 14.32
N GLU A 312 -14.40 6.06 13.01
CA GLU A 312 -13.22 6.63 12.36
C GLU A 312 -13.54 7.14 10.95
N ASN A 313 -12.92 8.27 10.61
CA ASN A 313 -12.90 8.84 9.28
C ASN A 313 -11.48 8.74 8.73
N ILE A 314 -11.33 8.01 7.64
CA ILE A 314 -10.04 7.77 6.99
C ILE A 314 -9.73 8.93 6.06
N ARG A 315 -8.53 9.49 6.21
CA ARG A 315 -8.07 10.64 5.44
C ARG A 315 -6.65 10.48 4.92
N ALA A 316 -5.94 9.42 5.29
CA ALA A 316 -4.60 9.12 4.79
C ALA A 316 -4.42 7.63 4.59
N THR A 317 -3.41 7.27 3.79
CA THR A 317 -2.93 5.90 3.63
C THR A 317 -1.50 5.79 4.08
N ASN A 318 -1.03 4.57 4.32
CA ASN A 318 0.40 4.30 4.38
C ASN A 318 1.09 4.61 3.02
N PRO A 319 2.45 4.60 2.96
CA PRO A 319 3.22 4.94 1.75
C PRO A 319 2.81 4.25 0.44
N CYS A 320 2.28 3.02 0.49
CA CYS A 320 1.98 2.23 -0.70
C CYS A 320 0.48 2.18 -1.06
N GLY A 321 -0.39 2.87 -0.30
CA GLY A 321 -1.82 3.03 -0.61
C GLY A 321 -2.73 1.85 -0.25
N GLU A 322 -2.19 0.71 0.15
CA GLU A 322 -2.93 -0.53 0.45
C GLU A 322 -3.62 -0.51 1.82
N GLN A 323 -3.21 0.36 2.73
CA GLN A 323 -3.82 0.56 4.04
C GLN A 323 -4.22 2.03 4.23
N PRO A 324 -5.46 2.38 3.85
CA PRO A 324 -6.14 3.53 4.38
C PRO A 324 -6.34 3.34 5.89
N LEU A 325 -5.82 4.25 6.70
CA LEU A 325 -5.73 4.09 8.15
C LEU A 325 -6.25 5.33 8.87
N PRO A 326 -6.87 5.16 10.05
CA PRO A 326 -7.24 6.29 10.90
C PRO A 326 -5.97 6.98 11.45
N PRO A 327 -6.11 8.16 12.05
CA PRO A 327 -5.04 8.79 12.81
C PRO A 327 -4.36 7.79 13.77
N TYR A 328 -3.03 7.71 13.74
CA TYR A 328 -2.21 6.74 14.50
C TYR A 328 -2.39 5.25 14.12
N GLY A 329 -3.21 4.93 13.12
CA GLY A 329 -3.41 3.56 12.66
C GLY A 329 -2.12 2.92 12.14
N SER A 330 -2.06 1.59 12.23
CA SER A 330 -0.85 0.81 11.94
C SER A 330 -1.09 -0.27 10.90
N CYS A 331 -0.06 -0.52 10.08
CA CYS A 331 -0.07 -1.42 8.92
C CYS A 331 0.58 -2.76 9.28
N LEU A 332 -0.20 -3.68 9.85
CA LEU A 332 0.21 -5.07 10.09
C LEU A 332 -0.13 -5.90 8.85
N LEU A 333 0.89 -6.44 8.17
CA LEU A 333 0.73 -7.09 6.86
C LEU A 333 1.30 -8.50 6.81
N GLY A 334 0.76 -9.29 5.89
CA GLY A 334 1.29 -10.59 5.49
C GLY A 334 0.76 -10.96 4.11
N SER A 335 1.46 -11.82 3.38
CA SER A 335 1.04 -12.24 2.04
C SER A 335 1.13 -13.75 1.87
N ILE A 336 0.16 -14.34 1.18
CA ILE A 336 0.17 -15.75 0.82
C ILE A 336 0.70 -15.91 -0.61
N ASN A 337 1.77 -16.68 -0.77
CA ASN A 337 2.32 -17.04 -2.07
C ASN A 337 1.42 -18.07 -2.78
N LEU A 338 0.65 -17.60 -3.77
CA LEU A 338 -0.33 -18.42 -4.48
C LEU A 338 0.28 -19.59 -5.27
N THR A 339 1.57 -19.51 -5.65
CA THR A 339 2.22 -20.56 -6.45
C THR A 339 2.35 -21.88 -5.69
N ARG A 340 2.28 -21.85 -4.35
CA ARG A 340 2.37 -23.02 -3.45
C ARG A 340 1.10 -23.88 -3.41
N PHE A 341 0.06 -23.47 -4.13
CA PHE A 341 -1.25 -24.12 -4.15
C PHE A 341 -1.63 -24.63 -5.54
N VAL A 342 -0.79 -24.44 -6.56
CA VAL A 342 -1.03 -25.00 -7.90
C VAL A 342 -0.60 -26.47 -7.95
N GLU A 343 -1.53 -27.32 -8.37
CA GLU A 343 -1.29 -28.74 -8.64
C GLU A 343 -1.18 -28.97 -10.15
N PHE A 344 -0.24 -29.83 -10.58
CA PHE A 344 0.01 -30.16 -12.00
C PHE A 344 0.23 -28.93 -12.90
N PRO A 345 1.13 -28.00 -12.52
CA PRO A 345 1.31 -26.73 -13.22
C PRO A 345 1.66 -26.94 -14.69
N PHE A 346 1.23 -26.02 -15.55
CA PHE A 346 1.47 -25.99 -16.99
C PHE A 346 0.85 -27.15 -17.80
N THR A 347 0.02 -27.99 -17.17
CA THR A 347 -0.68 -29.08 -17.84
C THR A 347 -2.18 -28.78 -18.04
N GLU A 348 -2.89 -29.58 -18.82
CA GLU A 348 -4.38 -29.52 -18.90
C GLU A 348 -5.09 -29.87 -17.59
N LYS A 349 -4.37 -30.47 -16.63
CA LYS A 349 -4.89 -30.83 -15.30
C LYS A 349 -4.54 -29.80 -14.23
N ALA A 350 -3.94 -28.67 -14.62
CA ALA A 350 -3.55 -27.60 -13.72
C ALA A 350 -4.77 -27.10 -12.94
N ARG A 351 -4.64 -27.01 -11.61
CA ARG A 351 -5.72 -26.56 -10.73
C ARG A 351 -5.19 -25.98 -9.43
N PHE A 352 -6.01 -25.16 -8.77
CA PHE A 352 -5.68 -24.56 -7.48
C PHE A 352 -6.24 -25.39 -6.31
N ASN A 353 -5.45 -25.60 -5.27
CA ASN A 353 -5.81 -26.36 -4.08
C ASN A 353 -6.38 -25.44 -2.98
N TYR A 354 -7.69 -25.17 -3.06
CA TYR A 354 -8.40 -24.31 -2.11
C TYR A 354 -8.42 -24.86 -0.67
N ASP A 355 -8.39 -26.18 -0.46
CA ASP A 355 -8.36 -26.75 0.90
C ASP A 355 -7.06 -26.43 1.63
N LYS A 356 -5.93 -26.59 0.94
CA LYS A 356 -4.61 -26.23 1.47
C LYS A 356 -4.53 -24.72 1.65
N TYR A 357 -5.05 -23.94 0.70
CA TYR A 357 -5.08 -22.48 0.78
C TYR A 357 -5.82 -21.99 2.02
N ARG A 358 -7.07 -22.43 2.23
CA ARG A 358 -7.85 -22.10 3.43
C ARG A 358 -7.14 -22.49 4.72
N LYS A 359 -6.51 -23.66 4.78
CA LYS A 359 -5.73 -24.07 5.95
C LYS A 359 -4.57 -23.09 6.23
N VAL A 360 -3.84 -22.65 5.21
CA VAL A 360 -2.77 -21.66 5.36
C VAL A 360 -3.34 -20.30 5.78
N VAL A 361 -4.44 -19.83 5.18
CA VAL A 361 -5.13 -18.59 5.56
C VAL A 361 -5.51 -18.62 7.04
N GLY A 362 -6.15 -19.68 7.54
CA GLY A 362 -6.55 -19.79 8.94
C GLY A 362 -5.36 -19.73 9.90
N ILE A 363 -4.32 -20.53 9.67
CA ILE A 363 -3.11 -20.51 10.52
C ILE A 363 -2.43 -19.14 10.47
N PHE A 364 -2.34 -18.54 9.28
CA PHE A 364 -1.68 -17.25 9.10
C PHE A 364 -2.48 -16.10 9.71
N THR A 365 -3.81 -16.20 9.76
CA THR A 365 -4.67 -15.24 10.46
C THR A 365 -4.32 -15.18 11.95
N ARG A 366 -4.17 -16.34 12.60
CA ARG A 366 -3.72 -16.42 13.99
C ARG A 366 -2.30 -15.88 14.17
N MET A 367 -1.41 -16.13 13.22
CA MET A 367 -0.06 -15.60 13.24
C MET A 367 -0.04 -14.07 13.20
N LEU A 368 -0.84 -13.44 12.35
CA LEU A 368 -0.97 -11.98 12.27
C LEU A 368 -1.65 -11.40 13.52
N ASP A 369 -2.65 -12.07 14.10
CA ASP A 369 -3.23 -11.67 15.41
C ASP A 369 -2.17 -11.66 16.53
N ASN A 370 -1.23 -12.61 16.52
CA ASN A 370 -0.16 -12.66 17.51
C ASN A 370 0.89 -11.54 17.35
N VAL A 371 1.06 -11.02 16.13
CA VAL A 371 1.99 -9.89 15.88
C VAL A 371 1.52 -8.62 16.60
N VAL A 372 0.21 -8.46 16.85
CA VAL A 372 -0.34 -7.32 17.61
C VAL A 372 0.32 -7.20 18.97
N GLU A 373 0.59 -8.32 19.65
CA GLU A 373 1.22 -8.36 20.98
C GLU A 373 2.73 -8.04 20.94
N LEU A 374 3.35 -8.08 19.75
CA LEU A 374 4.79 -7.91 19.53
C LEU A 374 5.09 -6.72 18.61
N ASN A 375 4.17 -5.75 18.52
CA ASN A 375 4.21 -4.69 17.51
C ASN A 375 5.46 -3.81 17.59
N GLY A 376 5.96 -3.50 18.80
CA GLY A 376 7.14 -2.65 19.01
C GLY A 376 7.00 -1.21 18.46
N LEU A 377 5.77 -0.70 18.32
CA LEU A 377 5.51 0.67 17.85
C LEU A 377 6.01 1.69 18.89
N PRO A 378 6.58 2.84 18.48
CA PRO A 378 7.19 3.78 19.41
C PRO A 378 6.19 4.65 20.18
N LEU A 379 5.02 4.98 19.60
CA LEU A 379 4.05 5.88 20.20
C LEU A 379 2.91 5.13 20.90
N ASP A 380 2.51 5.59 22.09
CA ASP A 380 1.40 4.98 22.85
C ASP A 380 0.09 4.94 22.07
N LYS A 381 -0.21 6.01 21.32
CA LYS A 381 -1.44 6.07 20.52
C LYS A 381 -1.45 5.06 19.36
N GLN A 382 -0.29 4.78 18.76
CA GLN A 382 -0.17 3.74 17.74
C GLN A 382 -0.36 2.33 18.35
N ARG A 383 0.21 2.10 19.55
CA ARG A 383 0.00 0.85 20.32
C ARG A 383 -1.46 0.66 20.68
N HIS A 384 -2.12 1.71 21.16
CA HIS A 384 -3.55 1.68 21.46
C HIS A 384 -4.37 1.32 20.22
N GLU A 385 -4.17 1.98 19.08
CA GLU A 385 -4.91 1.71 17.85
C GLU A 385 -4.81 0.24 17.40
N ILE A 386 -3.59 -0.32 17.40
CA ILE A 386 -3.39 -1.71 16.98
C ILE A 386 -3.94 -2.71 17.98
N GLU A 387 -3.85 -2.47 19.29
CA GLU A 387 -4.37 -3.38 20.33
C GLU A 387 -5.90 -3.32 20.46
N TYR A 388 -6.47 -2.12 20.28
CA TYR A 388 -7.90 -1.83 20.43
C TYR A 388 -8.74 -2.36 19.26
N LYS A 389 -8.23 -2.20 18.03
CA LYS A 389 -8.93 -2.60 16.80
C LYS A 389 -8.40 -3.89 16.19
N ARG A 390 -7.15 -4.27 16.51
CA ARG A 390 -6.47 -5.49 16.02
C ARG A 390 -6.47 -5.59 14.50
N ARG A 391 -6.46 -4.44 13.80
CA ARG A 391 -6.47 -4.33 12.35
C ARG A 391 -5.23 -5.00 11.76
N HIS A 392 -5.42 -5.87 10.77
CA HIS A 392 -4.34 -6.37 9.91
C HIS A 392 -4.77 -6.49 8.45
N GLY A 393 -3.80 -6.75 7.59
CA GLY A 393 -3.99 -6.90 6.16
C GLY A 393 -3.26 -8.10 5.62
N MET A 394 -3.99 -9.20 5.45
CA MET A 394 -3.55 -10.36 4.71
C MET A 394 -3.82 -10.14 3.22
N GLY A 395 -2.78 -10.32 2.41
CA GLY A 395 -2.84 -10.25 0.97
C GLY A 395 -2.35 -11.52 0.31
N ILE A 396 -2.18 -11.43 -0.99
CA ILE A 396 -1.60 -12.47 -1.83
C ILE A 396 -0.36 -11.93 -2.54
N LEU A 397 0.52 -12.83 -2.96
CA LEU A 397 1.54 -12.56 -3.97
C LEU A 397 1.60 -13.72 -4.97
N GLY A 398 2.26 -13.49 -6.10
CA GLY A 398 2.44 -14.50 -7.14
C GLY A 398 1.19 -14.74 -7.97
N LEU A 399 0.28 -13.76 -8.09
CA LEU A 399 -0.93 -13.91 -8.91
C LEU A 399 -0.56 -14.17 -10.38
N GLY A 400 0.23 -13.30 -11.01
CA GLY A 400 0.71 -13.47 -12.38
C GLY A 400 1.41 -14.82 -12.60
N SER A 401 2.32 -15.20 -11.70
CA SER A 401 2.97 -16.52 -11.72
C SER A 401 1.97 -17.67 -11.66
N THR A 402 0.98 -17.58 -10.77
CA THR A 402 -0.06 -18.59 -10.58
C THR A 402 -0.94 -18.73 -11.82
N LEU A 403 -1.31 -17.61 -12.45
CA LEU A 403 -2.08 -17.59 -13.69
C LEU A 403 -1.33 -18.29 -14.83
N ALA A 404 -0.03 -18.00 -15.00
CA ALA A 404 0.81 -18.69 -15.97
C ALA A 404 0.87 -20.21 -15.69
N MET A 405 1.04 -20.61 -14.42
CA MET A 405 1.03 -22.02 -14.01
C MET A 405 -0.33 -22.71 -14.24
N LEU A 406 -1.43 -21.95 -14.19
CA LEU A 406 -2.78 -22.42 -14.52
C LEU A 406 -3.13 -22.28 -16.00
N ARG A 407 -2.19 -21.78 -16.84
CA ARG A 407 -2.36 -21.55 -18.28
C ARG A 407 -3.42 -20.48 -18.62
N MET A 408 -3.59 -19.50 -17.75
CA MET A 408 -4.52 -18.37 -17.92
C MET A 408 -3.72 -17.11 -18.27
N PRO A 409 -3.93 -16.49 -19.44
CA PRO A 409 -3.36 -15.18 -19.74
C PRO A 409 -3.86 -14.12 -18.74
N TYR A 410 -2.98 -13.23 -18.30
CA TYR A 410 -3.34 -12.18 -17.35
C TYR A 410 -4.38 -11.23 -17.96
N GLY A 411 -5.41 -10.88 -17.18
CA GLY A 411 -6.51 -10.01 -17.64
C GLY A 411 -7.53 -10.69 -18.57
N SER A 412 -7.39 -11.99 -18.84
CA SER A 412 -8.47 -12.78 -19.46
C SER A 412 -9.66 -12.94 -18.51
N ALA A 413 -10.85 -13.23 -19.04
CA ALA A 413 -12.06 -13.46 -18.24
C ALA A 413 -11.85 -14.54 -17.15
N ASP A 414 -11.15 -15.63 -17.48
CA ASP A 414 -10.83 -16.70 -16.53
C ASP A 414 -9.89 -16.22 -15.42
N SER A 415 -8.88 -15.41 -15.75
CA SER A 415 -7.96 -14.86 -14.75
C SER A 415 -8.63 -13.85 -13.81
N VAL A 416 -9.58 -13.05 -14.32
CA VAL A 416 -10.39 -12.11 -13.55
C VAL A 416 -11.31 -12.88 -12.59
N ALA A 417 -11.99 -13.91 -13.08
CA ALA A 417 -12.83 -14.78 -12.26
C ALA A 417 -12.01 -15.51 -11.18
N PHE A 418 -10.84 -16.04 -11.53
CA PHE A 418 -9.94 -16.67 -10.56
C PHE A 418 -9.47 -15.70 -9.48
N THR A 419 -9.14 -14.45 -9.86
CA THR A 419 -8.71 -13.41 -8.93
C THR A 419 -9.80 -13.07 -7.92
N GLU A 420 -11.05 -12.94 -8.38
CA GLU A 420 -12.19 -12.73 -7.48
C GLU A 420 -12.39 -13.92 -6.53
N GLU A 421 -12.33 -15.15 -7.03
CA GLU A 421 -12.54 -16.35 -6.21
C GLU A 421 -11.44 -16.56 -5.17
N VAL A 422 -10.16 -16.39 -5.53
CA VAL A 422 -9.05 -16.59 -4.58
C VAL A 422 -9.06 -15.53 -3.48
N THR A 423 -9.42 -14.29 -3.79
CA THR A 423 -9.53 -13.21 -2.80
C THR A 423 -10.77 -13.36 -1.92
N LYS A 424 -11.89 -13.83 -2.48
CA LYS A 424 -13.09 -14.21 -1.72
C LYS A 424 -12.79 -15.29 -0.68
N GLU A 425 -12.14 -16.38 -1.09
CA GLU A 425 -11.80 -17.49 -0.18
C GLU A 425 -10.83 -17.03 0.93
N MET A 426 -9.91 -16.11 0.65
CA MET A 426 -9.07 -15.47 1.65
C MET A 426 -9.90 -14.71 2.69
N ALA A 427 -10.81 -13.86 2.23
CA ALA A 427 -11.63 -13.03 3.09
C ALA A 427 -12.54 -13.88 3.98
N LEU A 428 -13.26 -14.85 3.39
CA LEU A 428 -14.20 -15.70 4.11
C LEU A 428 -13.50 -16.56 5.17
N GLU A 429 -12.41 -17.25 4.81
CA GLU A 429 -11.68 -18.06 5.80
C GLU A 429 -11.05 -17.20 6.90
N GLY A 430 -10.59 -16.00 6.55
CA GLY A 430 -10.13 -15.00 7.50
C GLY A 430 -11.19 -14.68 8.55
N TRP A 431 -12.40 -14.31 8.14
CA TRP A 431 -13.50 -13.99 9.06
C TRP A 431 -13.95 -15.19 9.89
N ARG A 432 -14.01 -16.40 9.31
CA ARG A 432 -14.29 -17.64 10.06
C ARG A 432 -13.25 -17.86 11.16
N GLU A 433 -11.95 -17.71 10.84
CA GLU A 433 -10.90 -17.82 11.84
C GLU A 433 -10.95 -16.68 12.86
N GLY A 434 -11.29 -15.46 12.44
CA GLY A 434 -11.50 -14.33 13.34
C GLY A 434 -12.57 -14.62 14.40
N LEU A 435 -13.65 -15.30 14.03
CA LEU A 435 -14.71 -15.74 14.96
C LEU A 435 -14.19 -16.83 15.90
N ARG A 436 -13.48 -17.84 15.37
CA ARG A 436 -12.84 -18.90 16.19
C ARG A 436 -11.85 -18.33 17.20
N LEU A 437 -11.05 -17.34 16.80
CA LEU A 437 -10.13 -16.64 17.68
C LEU A 437 -10.86 -15.75 18.70
N ALA A 438 -12.01 -15.18 18.36
CA ALA A 438 -12.82 -14.43 19.31
C ALA A 438 -13.38 -15.34 20.40
N ASP A 439 -13.88 -16.53 20.05
CA ASP A 439 -14.32 -17.54 21.02
C ASP A 439 -13.17 -17.99 21.95
N GLU A 440 -11.94 -18.03 21.44
CA GLU A 440 -10.77 -18.48 22.20
C GLU A 440 -10.13 -17.38 23.05
N LYS A 441 -9.91 -16.19 22.47
CA LYS A 441 -9.08 -15.10 23.02
C LYS A 441 -9.88 -13.85 23.35
N GLY A 442 -11.18 -13.84 23.08
CA GLY A 442 -12.05 -12.66 23.13
C GLY A 442 -12.03 -11.86 21.81
N PRO A 443 -13.11 -11.13 21.48
CA PRO A 443 -13.14 -10.25 20.32
C PRO A 443 -12.18 -9.05 20.49
N ALA A 444 -11.95 -8.29 19.42
CA ALA A 444 -11.25 -7.00 19.53
C ALA A 444 -11.99 -6.10 20.54
N PRO A 445 -11.29 -5.36 21.42
CA PRO A 445 -11.92 -4.54 22.45
C PRO A 445 -13.04 -3.63 21.92
N ILE A 446 -12.83 -2.98 20.77
CA ILE A 446 -13.83 -2.12 20.10
C ILE A 446 -15.18 -2.80 19.84
N MET A 447 -15.23 -4.12 19.70
CA MET A 447 -16.46 -4.87 19.45
C MET A 447 -17.42 -4.84 20.66
N ASN A 448 -16.90 -4.60 21.85
CA ASN A 448 -17.67 -4.60 23.10
C ASN A 448 -18.09 -3.21 23.57
N ASP A 449 -17.45 -2.16 23.06
CA ASP A 449 -17.78 -0.79 23.43
C ASP A 449 -19.12 -0.37 22.85
N GLU A 450 -19.82 0.50 23.55
CA GLU A 450 -21.08 1.10 23.09
C GLU A 450 -20.82 2.45 22.44
N PHE A 451 -21.40 2.65 21.26
CA PHE A 451 -21.32 3.89 20.51
C PHE A 451 -22.69 4.56 20.48
N GLU A 452 -22.69 5.88 20.66
CA GLU A 452 -23.91 6.67 20.52
C GLU A 452 -24.26 6.80 19.04
N VAL A 453 -25.50 6.47 18.70
CA VAL A 453 -26.05 6.65 17.35
C VAL A 453 -26.27 8.14 17.13
N THR A 454 -25.63 8.68 16.09
CA THR A 454 -25.80 10.08 15.69
C THR A 454 -26.73 10.19 14.47
N GLU A 455 -27.26 11.39 14.23
CA GLU A 455 -28.01 11.66 12.99
C GLU A 455 -27.15 11.40 11.73
N GLU A 456 -25.86 11.73 11.78
CA GLU A 456 -24.88 11.43 10.72
C GLU A 456 -24.81 9.92 10.43
N MET A 457 -24.79 9.07 11.47
CA MET A 457 -24.81 7.61 11.28
C MET A 457 -26.10 7.13 10.61
N LEU A 458 -27.24 7.69 11.01
CA LEU A 458 -28.54 7.32 10.44
C LEU A 458 -28.72 7.81 8.99
N GLU A 459 -28.06 8.89 8.59
CA GLU A 459 -27.99 9.33 7.20
C GLU A 459 -27.07 8.41 6.37
N LEU A 460 -25.92 8.02 6.94
CA LEU A 460 -24.98 7.10 6.29
C LEU A 460 -25.53 5.67 6.16
N ARG A 461 -26.35 5.23 7.11
CA ARG A 461 -26.95 3.89 7.21
C ARG A 461 -28.45 4.00 7.51
N PRO A 462 -29.26 4.38 6.50
CA PRO A 462 -30.70 4.55 6.69
C PRO A 462 -31.41 3.27 7.18
N GLU A 463 -30.86 2.10 6.87
CA GLU A 463 -31.37 0.81 7.38
C GLU A 463 -31.38 0.71 8.92
N MET A 464 -30.56 1.49 9.63
CA MET A 464 -30.61 1.54 11.10
C MET A 464 -31.96 2.07 11.61
N ARG A 465 -32.59 3.01 10.89
CA ARG A 465 -33.92 3.51 11.24
C ARG A 465 -35.00 2.46 10.99
N GLU A 466 -34.85 1.66 9.94
CA GLU A 466 -35.75 0.54 9.63
C GLU A 466 -35.69 -0.52 10.74
N ASP A 467 -34.50 -0.71 11.33
CA ASP A 467 -34.27 -1.56 12.50
C ASP A 467 -34.68 -0.92 13.85
N GLY A 468 -35.19 0.31 13.84
CA GLY A 468 -35.77 1.00 15.00
C GLY A 468 -34.82 1.88 15.81
N TYR A 469 -33.59 2.15 15.34
CA TYR A 469 -32.65 3.04 16.01
C TYR A 469 -32.98 4.52 15.80
N THR A 470 -32.73 5.32 16.85
CA THR A 470 -32.87 6.77 16.88
C THR A 470 -31.60 7.42 17.44
N ALA A 471 -31.38 8.71 17.15
CA ALA A 471 -30.22 9.41 17.67
C ALA A 471 -30.22 9.43 19.21
N GLY A 472 -29.06 9.17 19.80
CA GLY A 472 -28.87 9.02 21.25
C GLY A 472 -28.94 7.58 21.75
N ASP A 473 -29.39 6.61 20.93
CA ASP A 473 -29.31 5.19 21.27
C ASP A 473 -27.85 4.75 21.42
N LYS A 474 -27.60 3.77 22.31
CA LYS A 474 -26.27 3.16 22.48
C LYS A 474 -26.24 1.78 21.88
N VAL A 475 -25.30 1.56 20.97
CA VAL A 475 -25.19 0.32 20.20
C VAL A 475 -23.78 -0.27 20.32
N PRO A 476 -23.63 -1.55 20.67
CA PRO A 476 -22.34 -2.22 20.68
C PRO A 476 -21.63 -2.18 19.32
N GLY A 477 -20.32 -1.97 19.32
CA GLY A 477 -19.48 -1.92 18.12
C GLY A 477 -19.62 -3.16 17.25
N ARG A 478 -19.78 -4.36 17.84
CA ARG A 478 -20.03 -5.60 17.07
C ARG A 478 -21.29 -5.57 16.20
N ILE A 479 -22.34 -4.85 16.63
CA ILE A 479 -23.58 -4.70 15.86
C ILE A 479 -23.35 -3.71 14.71
N LEU A 480 -22.73 -2.56 14.99
CA LEU A 480 -22.39 -1.54 13.99
C LEU A 480 -21.43 -2.05 12.91
N HIS A 481 -20.45 -2.86 13.33
CA HIS A 481 -19.52 -3.53 12.45
C HIS A 481 -20.21 -4.59 11.58
N ALA A 482 -20.89 -5.57 12.20
CA ALA A 482 -21.39 -6.73 11.47
C ALA A 482 -22.61 -6.41 10.58
N ARG A 483 -23.58 -5.64 11.09
CA ARG A 483 -24.86 -5.41 10.38
C ARG A 483 -24.82 -4.20 9.46
N TYR A 484 -24.04 -3.17 9.81
CA TYR A 484 -24.10 -1.86 9.17
C TYR A 484 -22.79 -1.45 8.46
N SER A 485 -21.73 -2.25 8.51
CA SER A 485 -20.63 -2.10 7.54
C SER A 485 -21.08 -2.57 6.16
N ARG A 486 -20.87 -1.74 5.12
CA ARG A 486 -21.14 -2.14 3.72
C ARG A 486 -20.28 -3.33 3.29
N TYR A 487 -19.06 -3.44 3.83
CA TYR A 487 -18.21 -4.58 3.54
C TYR A 487 -18.69 -5.84 4.27
N MET A 488 -19.11 -5.76 5.53
CA MET A 488 -19.65 -6.95 6.22
C MET A 488 -20.98 -7.40 5.64
N GLN A 489 -21.82 -6.48 5.13
CA GLN A 489 -22.99 -6.84 4.34
C GLN A 489 -22.60 -7.65 3.08
N LYS A 490 -21.51 -7.28 2.40
CA LYS A 490 -20.96 -8.05 1.28
C LYS A 490 -20.53 -9.47 1.69
N ILE A 491 -19.87 -9.61 2.85
CA ILE A 491 -19.55 -10.92 3.41
C ILE A 491 -20.83 -11.72 3.70
N GLY A 492 -21.88 -11.06 4.20
CA GLY A 492 -23.18 -11.65 4.51
C GLY A 492 -23.95 -12.15 3.29
N GLU A 493 -23.71 -11.61 2.09
CA GLU A 493 -24.25 -12.17 0.84
C GLU A 493 -23.75 -13.61 0.58
N ALA A 494 -22.52 -13.92 1.01
CA ALA A 494 -21.92 -15.25 0.87
C ALA A 494 -22.14 -16.13 2.10
N GLU A 495 -22.01 -15.58 3.31
CA GLU A 495 -22.14 -16.30 4.58
C GLU A 495 -22.97 -15.50 5.60
N PRO A 496 -24.31 -15.52 5.50
CA PRO A 496 -25.17 -14.74 6.38
C PRO A 496 -25.08 -15.17 7.85
N GLU A 497 -24.95 -16.46 8.13
CA GLU A 497 -24.83 -16.97 9.51
C GLU A 497 -23.50 -16.52 10.17
N LEU A 498 -22.41 -16.43 9.40
CA LEU A 498 -21.12 -15.94 9.91
C LEU A 498 -21.27 -14.49 10.42
N VAL A 499 -21.87 -13.62 9.61
CA VAL A 499 -22.08 -12.21 9.98
C VAL A 499 -23.03 -12.09 11.18
N LYS A 500 -24.06 -12.92 11.25
CA LYS A 500 -24.96 -12.98 12.41
C LYS A 500 -24.22 -13.38 13.69
N GLU A 501 -23.38 -14.41 13.65
CA GLU A 501 -22.57 -14.81 14.80
C GLU A 501 -21.59 -13.71 15.23
N ILE A 502 -20.98 -13.00 14.27
CA ILE A 502 -20.13 -11.85 14.57
C ILE A 502 -20.94 -10.73 15.25
N ALA A 503 -22.17 -10.47 14.83
CA ALA A 503 -23.04 -9.48 15.48
C ALA A 503 -23.37 -9.86 16.94
N GLU A 504 -23.54 -11.15 17.22
CA GLU A 504 -23.86 -11.68 18.54
C GLU A 504 -22.64 -11.69 19.49
N LYS A 505 -21.49 -12.19 19.00
CA LYS A 505 -20.31 -12.50 19.83
C LYS A 505 -19.16 -11.50 19.68
N GLY A 506 -19.10 -10.78 18.57
CA GLY A 506 -17.93 -10.01 18.13
C GLY A 506 -16.89 -10.90 17.41
N VAL A 507 -15.86 -10.26 16.86
CA VAL A 507 -14.78 -10.90 16.10
C VAL A 507 -13.41 -10.39 16.55
N ARG A 508 -12.34 -11.18 16.34
CA ARG A 508 -11.00 -10.90 16.89
C ARG A 508 -10.32 -9.65 16.31
N PHE A 509 -10.72 -9.16 15.15
CA PHE A 509 -10.12 -8.01 14.46
C PHE A 509 -11.15 -7.26 13.63
N THR A 510 -10.92 -5.97 13.37
CA THR A 510 -11.88 -5.16 12.60
C THR A 510 -11.69 -5.24 11.09
N HIS A 511 -10.48 -5.61 10.63
CA HIS A 511 -10.14 -5.77 9.22
C HIS A 511 -9.19 -6.95 9.05
N HIS A 512 -9.29 -7.61 7.91
CA HIS A 512 -8.55 -8.83 7.60
C HIS A 512 -7.64 -8.71 6.39
N THR A 513 -8.01 -7.95 5.37
CA THR A 513 -7.49 -8.10 4.00
C THR A 513 -6.88 -6.82 3.44
N SER A 514 -5.70 -6.95 2.85
CA SER A 514 -5.01 -5.86 2.14
C SER A 514 -3.93 -6.46 1.24
N ILE A 515 -3.78 -5.94 0.02
CA ILE A 515 -2.80 -6.47 -0.92
C ILE A 515 -1.66 -5.45 -1.06
N ALA A 516 -0.51 -5.81 -0.50
CA ALA A 516 0.70 -4.98 -0.52
C ALA A 516 1.53 -5.18 -1.80
N PRO A 517 2.51 -4.31 -2.10
CA PRO A 517 3.39 -4.47 -3.26
C PRO A 517 4.24 -5.75 -3.22
N THR A 518 4.62 -6.22 -2.03
CA THR A 518 5.43 -7.44 -1.79
C THR A 518 6.83 -7.51 -2.46
N GLY A 519 7.33 -6.45 -3.10
CA GLY A 519 8.55 -6.48 -3.92
C GLY A 519 9.75 -7.26 -3.35
N THR A 520 10.23 -6.90 -2.15
CA THR A 520 11.41 -7.59 -1.57
C THR A 520 11.09 -9.01 -1.07
N ILE A 521 9.92 -9.23 -0.46
CA ILE A 521 9.54 -10.56 0.06
C ILE A 521 9.26 -11.54 -1.07
N SER A 522 8.71 -11.07 -2.20
CA SER A 522 8.45 -11.92 -3.36
C SER A 522 9.75 -12.39 -4.01
N LEU A 523 10.67 -11.45 -4.25
CA LEU A 523 11.97 -11.75 -4.84
C LEU A 523 12.81 -12.68 -3.96
N SER A 524 12.80 -12.50 -2.64
CA SER A 524 13.66 -13.27 -1.74
C SER A 524 13.04 -14.54 -1.18
N LEU A 525 11.84 -14.47 -0.60
CA LEU A 525 11.19 -15.59 0.09
C LEU A 525 10.23 -16.38 -0.81
N ALA A 526 9.76 -15.78 -1.91
CA ALA A 526 8.94 -16.45 -2.91
C ALA A 526 9.70 -16.78 -4.21
N ASN A 527 11.03 -16.71 -4.19
CA ASN A 527 11.91 -17.05 -5.30
C ASN A 527 11.54 -16.32 -6.61
N ASN A 528 11.23 -15.02 -6.49
CA ASN A 528 10.81 -14.15 -7.59
C ASN A 528 9.48 -14.52 -8.25
N ALA A 529 8.50 -14.94 -7.45
CA ALA A 529 7.11 -14.92 -7.89
C ALA A 529 6.66 -13.48 -8.19
N SER A 530 5.62 -13.31 -8.99
CA SER A 530 5.08 -11.99 -9.30
C SER A 530 4.63 -11.26 -8.03
N ASN A 531 4.68 -9.94 -8.06
CA ASN A 531 4.46 -9.09 -6.88
C ASN A 531 2.98 -8.89 -6.63
N GLY A 532 2.45 -9.18 -5.43
CA GLY A 532 1.06 -8.88 -5.11
C GLY A 532 0.08 -9.48 -6.13
N ILE A 533 -0.75 -8.62 -6.72
CA ILE A 533 -1.63 -8.95 -7.86
C ILE A 533 -1.05 -8.50 -9.22
N GLU A 534 0.20 -8.06 -9.27
CA GLU A 534 0.89 -7.67 -10.50
C GLU A 534 1.14 -8.88 -11.42
N PRO A 535 1.14 -8.68 -12.76
CA PRO A 535 1.79 -9.62 -13.66
C PRO A 535 3.29 -9.64 -13.38
N SER A 536 3.99 -10.62 -13.94
CA SER A 536 5.45 -10.60 -13.92
C SER A 536 5.96 -9.41 -14.71
N PHE A 537 6.90 -8.63 -14.16
CA PHE A 537 7.46 -7.48 -14.86
C PHE A 537 8.22 -7.92 -16.13
N SER A 538 9.09 -8.92 -15.97
CA SER A 538 9.74 -9.67 -17.04
C SER A 538 10.04 -11.07 -16.52
N HIS A 539 10.09 -12.06 -17.40
CA HIS A 539 10.46 -13.42 -17.03
C HIS A 539 11.97 -13.61 -16.90
N HIS A 540 12.80 -12.78 -17.55
CA HIS A 540 14.26 -12.75 -17.44
C HIS A 540 14.77 -11.31 -17.49
N TYR A 541 15.62 -10.96 -16.53
CA TYR A 541 16.32 -9.68 -16.49
C TYR A 541 17.58 -9.82 -15.65
N SER A 542 18.54 -8.91 -15.82
CA SER A 542 19.76 -8.94 -15.02
C SER A 542 19.73 -7.91 -13.89
N ARG A 543 20.35 -8.24 -12.76
CA ARG A 543 20.59 -7.29 -11.66
C ARG A 543 22.05 -7.19 -11.33
N ASN A 544 22.47 -5.97 -10.99
CA ASN A 544 23.79 -5.71 -10.44
C ASN A 544 23.78 -6.02 -8.94
N VAL A 545 24.52 -7.05 -8.53
CA VAL A 545 24.67 -7.46 -7.12
C VAL A 545 26.08 -7.11 -6.65
N ILE A 546 26.19 -6.44 -5.50
CA ILE A 546 27.47 -6.23 -4.82
C ILE A 546 27.64 -7.38 -3.83
N ARG A 547 28.60 -8.26 -4.09
CA ARG A 547 28.96 -9.36 -3.18
C ARG A 547 29.97 -8.87 -2.15
N GLU A 548 29.74 -9.23 -0.89
CA GLU A 548 30.62 -8.87 0.22
C GLU A 548 32.05 -9.37 -0.08
N GLY A 549 33.02 -8.45 -0.10
CA GLY A 549 34.41 -8.74 -0.44
C GLY A 549 34.81 -8.57 -1.91
N ARG A 550 33.91 -8.20 -2.82
CA ARG A 550 34.24 -7.80 -4.20
C ARG A 550 34.22 -6.29 -4.39
N LYS A 551 35.12 -5.79 -5.25
CA LYS A 551 35.28 -4.35 -5.55
C LYS A 551 34.38 -3.84 -6.68
N SER A 552 33.62 -4.71 -7.35
CA SER A 552 32.74 -4.34 -8.47
C SER A 552 31.41 -5.11 -8.43
N LYS A 553 30.38 -4.52 -9.06
CA LYS A 553 29.05 -5.12 -9.25
C LYS A 553 29.14 -6.29 -10.22
N GLU A 554 28.53 -7.42 -9.87
CA GLU A 554 28.39 -8.57 -10.78
C GLU A 554 26.96 -8.56 -11.37
N LYS A 555 26.86 -8.71 -12.70
CA LYS A 555 25.58 -8.82 -13.41
C LYS A 555 25.11 -10.27 -13.28
N VAL A 556 24.04 -10.48 -12.51
CA VAL A 556 23.45 -11.80 -12.25
C VAL A 556 22.08 -11.88 -12.93
N ASP A 557 21.81 -12.98 -13.64
CA ASP A 557 20.51 -13.24 -14.23
C ASP A 557 19.48 -13.60 -13.16
N VAL A 558 18.31 -12.99 -13.30
CA VAL A 558 17.16 -13.21 -12.43
C VAL A 558 16.00 -13.69 -13.28
N PHE A 559 15.39 -14.78 -12.86
CA PHE A 559 14.26 -15.38 -13.55
C PHE A 559 13.00 -15.29 -12.69
N SER A 560 11.85 -15.10 -13.31
CA SER A 560 10.55 -15.23 -12.64
C SER A 560 10.33 -16.67 -12.13
N PHE A 561 9.58 -16.83 -11.04
CA PHE A 561 9.32 -18.14 -10.45
C PHE A 561 8.67 -19.12 -11.43
N GLU A 562 7.68 -18.67 -12.20
CA GLU A 562 6.98 -19.50 -13.18
C GLU A 562 7.89 -19.95 -14.32
N LEU A 563 8.88 -19.14 -14.72
CA LEU A 563 9.88 -19.55 -15.70
C LEU A 563 10.83 -20.60 -15.11
N LEU A 564 11.31 -20.40 -13.88
CA LEU A 564 12.12 -21.40 -13.18
C LEU A 564 11.37 -22.72 -13.05
N ALA A 565 10.10 -22.67 -12.65
CA ALA A 565 9.25 -23.84 -12.51
C ALA A 565 8.99 -24.53 -13.86
N TYR A 566 8.77 -23.76 -14.94
CA TYR A 566 8.56 -24.33 -16.27
C TYR A 566 9.82 -24.99 -16.81
N ARG A 567 10.99 -24.40 -16.57
CA ARG A 567 12.27 -24.99 -16.95
C ARG A 567 12.55 -26.30 -16.23
N GLU A 568 12.30 -26.33 -14.94
CA GLU A 568 12.49 -27.54 -14.13
C GLU A 568 11.50 -28.67 -14.48
N LEU A 569 10.23 -28.32 -14.73
CA LEU A 569 9.15 -29.31 -14.83
C LEU A 569 8.76 -29.69 -16.26
N VAL A 570 9.04 -28.83 -17.25
CA VAL A 570 8.51 -28.98 -18.62
C VAL A 570 9.60 -28.86 -19.68
N ASN A 571 10.34 -27.76 -19.72
CA ASN A 571 11.32 -27.49 -20.77
C ASN A 571 12.53 -26.72 -20.24
N GLU A 572 13.61 -27.43 -19.93
CA GLU A 572 14.87 -26.87 -19.39
C GLU A 572 15.48 -25.76 -20.26
N LYS A 573 15.21 -25.79 -21.57
CA LYS A 573 15.73 -24.80 -22.53
C LYS A 573 14.87 -23.55 -22.64
N ALA A 574 13.71 -23.49 -22.00
CA ALA A 574 12.75 -22.41 -22.21
C ALA A 574 13.35 -21.03 -21.89
N MET A 575 13.21 -20.10 -22.82
CA MET A 575 13.78 -18.76 -22.76
C MET A 575 12.79 -17.72 -23.30
N PRO A 576 12.55 -16.61 -22.59
CA PRO A 576 11.75 -15.50 -23.12
C PRO A 576 12.33 -14.98 -24.43
N ASP A 577 11.44 -14.55 -25.33
CA ASP A 577 11.78 -13.90 -26.60
C ASP A 577 12.69 -14.70 -27.56
N SER A 578 12.89 -16.00 -27.33
CA SER A 578 13.69 -16.84 -28.23
C SER A 578 12.98 -17.09 -29.57
N GLU A 579 13.70 -16.88 -30.68
CA GLU A 579 13.24 -17.23 -32.02
C GLU A 579 13.30 -18.74 -32.28
N ASN A 580 14.00 -19.51 -31.44
CA ASN A 580 14.11 -20.96 -31.55
C ASN A 580 12.82 -21.63 -31.05
N PRO A 581 12.08 -22.38 -31.89
CA PRO A 581 10.84 -23.04 -31.47
C PRO A 581 10.98 -24.01 -30.29
N GLU A 582 12.17 -24.58 -30.06
CA GLU A 582 12.42 -25.47 -28.91
C GLU A 582 12.53 -24.72 -27.56
N GLU A 583 12.73 -23.41 -27.58
CA GLU A 583 12.96 -22.56 -26.41
C GLU A 583 11.77 -21.65 -26.10
N GLN A 584 10.81 -21.56 -27.04
CA GLN A 584 9.68 -20.65 -26.92
C GLN A 584 8.79 -20.95 -25.71
N LEU A 585 8.36 -19.87 -25.07
CA LEU A 585 7.37 -19.93 -24.01
C LEU A 585 5.96 -20.00 -24.59
N PRO A 586 5.03 -20.73 -23.93
CA PRO A 586 3.62 -20.70 -24.28
C PRO A 586 3.03 -19.29 -24.15
N SER A 587 2.00 -18.98 -24.96
CA SER A 587 1.37 -17.64 -25.02
C SER A 587 0.68 -17.18 -23.74
N TYR A 588 0.53 -18.05 -22.73
CA TYR A 588 -0.02 -17.70 -21.42
C TYR A 588 1.04 -17.17 -20.43
N PHE A 589 2.33 -17.12 -20.83
CA PHE A 589 3.37 -16.39 -20.12
C PHE A 589 3.24 -14.91 -20.46
N THR A 590 2.49 -14.18 -19.62
CA THR A 590 2.21 -12.76 -19.80
C THR A 590 3.14 -11.92 -18.94
N VAL A 591 3.81 -10.93 -19.54
CA VAL A 591 4.56 -9.90 -18.81
C VAL A 591 3.79 -8.58 -18.73
N ALA A 592 4.28 -7.62 -17.95
CA ALA A 592 3.61 -6.33 -17.77
C ALA A 592 3.31 -5.58 -19.08
N ASP A 593 4.15 -5.74 -20.11
CA ASP A 593 3.98 -5.07 -21.42
C ASP A 593 2.84 -5.64 -22.26
N ASP A 594 2.48 -6.90 -22.03
CA ASP A 594 1.38 -7.56 -22.74
C ASP A 594 0.01 -7.19 -22.16
N VAL A 595 -0.01 -6.49 -21.01
CA VAL A 595 -1.21 -6.21 -20.23
C VAL A 595 -1.66 -4.77 -20.49
N SER A 596 -2.87 -4.62 -21.01
CA SER A 596 -3.48 -3.29 -21.18
C SER A 596 -3.80 -2.63 -19.84
N PRO A 597 -3.84 -1.29 -19.76
CA PRO A 597 -4.25 -0.58 -18.54
C PRO A 597 -5.63 -1.01 -18.04
N LYS A 598 -6.57 -1.28 -18.96
CA LYS A 598 -7.90 -1.78 -18.60
C LYS A 598 -7.84 -3.14 -17.91
N GLN A 599 -7.03 -4.08 -18.41
CA GLN A 599 -6.85 -5.39 -17.79
C GLN A 599 -6.25 -5.30 -16.39
N HIS A 600 -5.34 -4.35 -16.16
CA HIS A 600 -4.85 -4.07 -14.81
C HIS A 600 -5.99 -3.63 -13.87
N VAL A 601 -6.86 -2.73 -14.32
CA VAL A 601 -8.02 -2.27 -13.55
C VAL A 601 -9.03 -3.40 -13.33
N ASP A 602 -9.26 -4.28 -14.32
CA ASP A 602 -10.18 -5.42 -14.20
C ASP A 602 -9.72 -6.41 -13.11
N ILE A 603 -8.44 -6.74 -13.07
CA ILE A 603 -7.87 -7.62 -12.02
C ILE A 603 -7.93 -6.95 -10.65
N GLN A 604 -7.60 -5.66 -10.56
CA GLN A 604 -7.72 -4.91 -9.31
C GLN A 604 -9.19 -4.86 -8.83
N GLY A 605 -10.14 -4.63 -9.74
CA GLY A 605 -11.58 -4.60 -9.47
C GLY A 605 -12.12 -5.93 -8.96
N ALA A 606 -11.68 -7.04 -9.57
CA ALA A 606 -12.02 -8.38 -9.11
C ALA A 606 -11.56 -8.64 -7.66
N ALA A 607 -10.31 -8.28 -7.33
CA ALA A 607 -9.79 -8.42 -5.98
C ALA A 607 -10.45 -7.47 -4.97
N GLN A 608 -10.69 -6.21 -5.36
CA GLN A 608 -11.15 -5.15 -4.45
C GLN A 608 -12.50 -5.45 -3.79
N LYS A 609 -13.36 -6.25 -4.44
CA LYS A 609 -14.65 -6.71 -3.91
C LYS A 609 -14.52 -7.41 -2.55
N TRP A 610 -13.42 -8.12 -2.34
CA TRP A 610 -13.16 -8.95 -1.16
C TRP A 610 -11.96 -8.46 -0.34
N VAL A 611 -11.60 -7.18 -0.51
CA VAL A 611 -10.54 -6.50 0.26
C VAL A 611 -11.13 -5.32 1.04
N ASP A 612 -11.20 -5.47 2.37
CA ASP A 612 -11.73 -4.46 3.31
C ASP A 612 -10.84 -3.23 3.48
N SER A 613 -9.52 -3.36 3.49
CA SER A 613 -8.61 -2.21 3.40
C SER A 613 -8.49 -1.73 1.95
N SER A 614 -7.31 -1.77 1.31
CA SER A 614 -7.10 -1.38 -0.09
C SER A 614 -6.03 -2.27 -0.73
N ILE A 615 -5.69 -1.96 -1.97
CA ILE A 615 -4.76 -2.70 -2.81
C ILE A 615 -3.70 -1.73 -3.33
N SER A 616 -2.43 -2.07 -3.17
CA SER A 616 -1.35 -1.44 -3.91
C SER A 616 -1.24 -2.13 -5.27
N LYS A 617 -1.53 -1.37 -6.33
CA LYS A 617 -1.45 -1.82 -7.71
C LYS A 617 -0.99 -0.67 -8.59
N THR A 618 0.00 -0.93 -9.43
CA THR A 618 0.43 0.02 -10.46
C THR A 618 -0.09 -0.43 -11.81
N ALA A 619 -0.99 0.32 -12.44
CA ALA A 619 -1.33 0.10 -13.84
C ALA A 619 -0.19 0.63 -14.72
N ASN A 620 0.59 -0.27 -15.32
CA ASN A 620 1.63 0.14 -16.25
C ASN A 620 0.97 0.64 -17.54
N VAL A 621 1.43 1.79 -18.02
CA VAL A 621 0.91 2.45 -19.21
C VAL A 621 2.04 2.54 -20.24
N PRO A 622 1.82 2.09 -21.48
CA PRO A 622 2.81 2.22 -22.55
C PRO A 622 3.29 3.66 -22.73
N THR A 623 4.57 3.83 -23.09
CA THR A 623 5.17 5.16 -23.31
C THR A 623 4.44 5.94 -24.41
N ASP A 624 3.96 5.27 -25.45
CA ASP A 624 3.24 5.85 -26.59
C ASP A 624 1.71 5.87 -26.42
N PHE A 625 1.20 5.59 -25.21
CA PHE A 625 -0.24 5.56 -24.94
C PHE A 625 -0.89 6.93 -25.12
N ALA A 626 -2.04 7.00 -25.79
CA ALA A 626 -2.69 8.27 -26.08
C ALA A 626 -3.19 8.97 -24.81
N TYR A 627 -2.95 10.27 -24.71
CA TYR A 627 -3.34 11.06 -23.54
C TYR A 627 -4.86 11.06 -23.28
N GLU A 628 -5.69 11.08 -24.32
CA GLU A 628 -7.15 11.04 -24.13
C GLU A 628 -7.61 9.69 -23.56
N ASP A 629 -7.08 8.57 -24.07
CA ASP A 629 -7.37 7.23 -23.54
C ASP A 629 -6.84 7.05 -22.11
N PHE A 630 -5.77 7.77 -21.74
CA PHE A 630 -5.22 7.73 -20.38
C PHE A 630 -6.20 8.25 -19.34
N LYS A 631 -6.94 9.33 -19.67
CA LYS A 631 -7.93 9.92 -18.74
C LYS A 631 -9.03 8.92 -18.39
N ASP A 632 -9.39 8.07 -19.35
CA ASP A 632 -10.44 7.07 -19.18
C ASP A 632 -10.05 5.97 -18.17
N ILE A 633 -8.75 5.72 -17.94
CA ILE A 633 -8.29 4.72 -16.96
C ILE A 633 -8.82 5.05 -15.56
N TYR A 634 -8.72 6.32 -15.16
CA TYR A 634 -9.13 6.77 -13.83
C TYR A 634 -10.65 6.80 -13.67
N MET A 635 -11.37 7.20 -14.73
CA MET A 635 -12.83 7.15 -14.73
C MET A 635 -13.33 5.71 -14.68
N TYR A 636 -12.69 4.81 -15.44
CA TYR A 636 -12.99 3.39 -15.41
C TYR A 636 -12.68 2.76 -14.04
N ALA A 637 -11.57 3.13 -13.41
CA ALA A 637 -11.25 2.71 -12.04
C ALA A 637 -12.32 3.12 -11.02
N TYR A 638 -12.85 4.35 -11.15
CA TYR A 638 -13.98 4.81 -10.36
C TYR A 638 -15.24 3.97 -10.60
N GLU A 639 -15.58 3.71 -11.86
CA GLU A 639 -16.74 2.89 -12.25
C GLU A 639 -16.64 1.44 -11.78
N GLN A 640 -15.43 0.87 -11.74
CA GLN A 640 -15.17 -0.45 -11.17
C GLN A 640 -15.24 -0.48 -9.62
N GLY A 641 -15.46 0.67 -8.98
CA GLY A 641 -15.61 0.77 -7.52
C GLY A 641 -14.30 0.56 -6.77
N LEU A 642 -13.16 0.94 -7.37
CA LEU A 642 -11.87 0.89 -6.71
C LEU A 642 -11.78 1.89 -5.55
N LYS A 643 -10.86 1.64 -4.61
CA LYS A 643 -10.55 2.56 -3.50
C LYS A 643 -9.42 3.53 -3.85
N GLY A 644 -8.64 3.22 -4.87
CA GLY A 644 -7.58 4.06 -5.40
C GLY A 644 -7.03 3.51 -6.70
N CYS A 645 -6.30 4.36 -7.42
CA CYS A 645 -5.67 4.01 -8.69
C CYS A 645 -4.33 4.72 -8.82
N THR A 646 -3.32 3.98 -9.25
CA THR A 646 -1.99 4.50 -9.56
C THR A 646 -1.59 3.98 -10.94
N THR A 647 -1.25 4.89 -11.84
CA THR A 647 -0.66 4.55 -13.13
C THR A 647 0.83 4.85 -13.12
N PHE A 648 1.62 4.07 -13.84
CA PHE A 648 3.00 4.41 -14.14
C PHE A 648 3.18 4.36 -15.65
N ARG A 649 3.49 5.52 -16.23
CA ARG A 649 3.94 5.66 -17.61
C ARG A 649 5.41 6.05 -17.58
N PHE A 650 6.25 5.28 -18.26
CA PHE A 650 7.65 5.67 -18.42
C PHE A 650 7.71 6.93 -19.29
N ASN A 651 8.28 8.01 -18.75
CA ASN A 651 8.51 9.24 -19.49
C ASN A 651 10.01 9.57 -19.41
N PRO A 652 10.79 9.35 -20.48
CA PRO A 652 12.25 9.54 -20.44
C PRO A 652 12.67 10.99 -20.13
N GLU A 653 11.80 11.97 -20.36
CA GLU A 653 12.06 13.38 -20.04
C GLU A 653 11.89 13.72 -18.55
N ALA A 654 11.08 12.94 -17.82
CA ALA A 654 10.71 13.22 -16.42
C ALA A 654 11.18 12.13 -15.43
N PHE A 655 11.36 10.90 -15.91
CA PHE A 655 11.61 9.71 -15.11
C PHE A 655 12.83 8.93 -15.55
N GLN A 656 13.56 8.47 -14.54
CA GLN A 656 14.56 7.42 -14.65
C GLN A 656 14.21 6.43 -13.55
N GLY A 657 13.51 5.35 -13.92
CA GLY A 657 12.88 4.42 -12.98
C GLY A 657 13.89 3.54 -12.23
N VAL A 658 13.46 2.88 -11.15
CA VAL A 658 14.27 1.84 -10.46
C VAL A 658 14.31 0.53 -11.28
N LEU A 659 13.33 0.34 -12.16
CA LEU A 659 13.24 -0.74 -13.14
C LEU A 659 13.14 -0.10 -14.52
N VAL A 660 14.28 0.15 -15.16
CA VAL A 660 14.33 0.61 -16.56
C VAL A 660 14.75 -0.57 -17.41
N LYS A 661 14.04 -0.80 -18.52
CA LYS A 661 14.44 -1.86 -19.45
C LYS A 661 15.66 -1.39 -20.23
N GLN A 662 16.45 -2.36 -20.70
CA GLN A 662 17.63 -2.07 -21.49
C GLN A 662 17.30 -1.26 -22.76
N LYS A 663 16.21 -1.61 -23.45
CA LYS A 663 15.74 -0.89 -24.64
C LYS A 663 15.32 0.56 -24.35
N ASP A 664 14.78 0.84 -23.16
CA ASP A 664 14.37 2.18 -22.74
C ASP A 664 15.60 3.04 -22.34
N LEU A 665 16.62 2.41 -21.75
CA LEU A 665 17.93 3.02 -21.47
C LEU A 665 18.67 3.37 -22.75
N GLU A 666 18.71 2.46 -23.72
CA GLU A 666 19.30 2.66 -25.06
C GLU A 666 18.60 3.79 -25.85
N GLY A 667 17.32 4.02 -25.58
CA GLY A 667 16.51 5.05 -26.24
C GLY A 667 16.62 6.45 -25.63
N THR A 668 17.25 6.60 -24.46
CA THR A 668 17.25 7.86 -23.69
C THR A 668 18.66 8.47 -23.69
N GLN A 669 18.77 9.77 -24.02
CA GLN A 669 20.04 10.50 -24.04
C GLN A 669 20.22 11.34 -22.78
N TYR A 670 21.43 11.32 -22.24
CA TYR A 670 21.80 11.93 -20.96
C TYR A 670 22.89 12.95 -21.18
N GLU A 671 22.69 14.17 -20.69
CA GLU A 671 23.66 15.25 -20.83
C GLU A 671 24.41 15.49 -19.51
N PHE A 672 25.74 15.42 -19.55
CA PHE A 672 26.62 15.73 -18.44
C PHE A 672 27.37 17.02 -18.72
N THR A 673 27.35 17.95 -17.77
CA THR A 673 28.19 19.16 -17.82
C THR A 673 29.53 18.88 -17.15
N LEU A 674 30.63 19.01 -17.89
CA LEU A 674 31.99 18.86 -17.39
C LEU A 674 32.44 20.11 -16.62
N GLU A 675 33.53 19.99 -15.86
CA GLU A 675 34.08 21.11 -15.07
C GLU A 675 34.49 22.32 -15.92
N ASP A 676 34.82 22.11 -17.19
CA ASP A 676 35.16 23.17 -18.14
C ASP A 676 33.93 23.84 -18.78
N GLY A 677 32.72 23.41 -18.39
CA GLY A 677 31.44 23.91 -18.89
C GLY A 677 31.00 23.32 -20.23
N SER A 678 31.75 22.39 -20.81
CA SER A 678 31.30 21.63 -21.99
C SER A 678 30.29 20.56 -21.60
N THR A 679 29.44 20.14 -22.54
CA THR A 679 28.44 19.09 -22.33
C THR A 679 28.78 17.84 -23.13
N VAL A 680 28.51 16.68 -22.54
CA VAL A 680 28.66 15.36 -23.17
C VAL A 680 27.30 14.68 -23.14
N GLN A 681 26.81 14.27 -24.30
CA GLN A 681 25.59 13.48 -24.43
C GLN A 681 25.93 12.02 -24.70
N VAL A 682 25.35 11.13 -23.91
CA VAL A 682 25.52 9.68 -24.05
C VAL A 682 24.20 8.96 -23.86
N SER A 683 24.09 7.78 -24.45
CA SER A 683 22.94 6.89 -24.22
C SER A 683 22.91 6.40 -22.76
N GLY A 684 21.72 6.15 -22.22
CA GLY A 684 21.52 5.75 -20.83
C GLY A 684 22.19 4.43 -20.45
N ASP A 685 22.41 3.54 -21.41
CA ASP A 685 23.10 2.26 -21.23
C ASP A 685 24.63 2.36 -21.28
N GLU A 686 25.20 3.45 -21.82
CA GLU A 686 26.64 3.64 -21.98
C GLU A 686 27.38 3.73 -20.63
N GLU A 687 28.61 3.20 -20.58
CA GLU A 687 29.49 3.35 -19.41
C GLU A 687 30.31 4.64 -19.51
N ILE A 688 30.23 5.45 -18.45
CA ILE A 688 30.99 6.70 -18.27
C ILE A 688 31.95 6.53 -17.11
N GLU A 689 33.20 6.95 -17.30
CA GLU A 689 34.15 7.11 -16.21
C GLU A 689 33.92 8.45 -15.50
N TYR A 690 33.64 8.43 -14.21
CA TYR A 690 33.49 9.63 -13.38
C TYR A 690 34.09 9.38 -11.99
N ASP A 691 34.91 10.32 -11.51
CA ASP A 691 35.70 10.20 -10.26
C ASP A 691 36.56 8.91 -10.17
N GLY A 692 37.05 8.40 -11.31
CA GLY A 692 37.90 7.21 -11.38
C GLY A 692 37.15 5.87 -11.29
N GLU A 693 35.81 5.89 -11.33
CA GLU A 693 34.96 4.70 -11.41
C GLU A 693 34.10 4.70 -12.68
N PHE A 694 33.82 3.51 -13.22
CA PHE A 694 32.89 3.35 -14.32
C PHE A 694 31.46 3.20 -13.81
N HIS A 695 30.58 4.02 -14.35
CA HIS A 695 29.17 4.02 -14.04
C HIS A 695 28.37 3.96 -15.34
N ASN A 696 27.27 3.22 -15.33
CA ASN A 696 26.26 3.38 -16.35
C ASN A 696 25.71 4.83 -16.31
N ALA A 697 25.59 5.46 -17.49
CA ALA A 697 25.22 6.86 -17.68
C ALA A 697 23.96 7.23 -16.91
N ALA A 698 22.91 6.43 -17.03
CA ALA A 698 21.66 6.70 -16.34
C ALA A 698 21.82 6.73 -14.81
N ASN A 699 22.51 5.74 -14.26
CA ASN A 699 22.73 5.64 -12.82
C ASN A 699 23.63 6.76 -12.27
N LEU A 700 24.63 7.20 -13.04
CA LEU A 700 25.51 8.29 -12.65
C LEU A 700 24.76 9.63 -12.65
N PHE A 701 24.00 9.90 -13.71
CA PHE A 701 23.18 11.10 -13.81
C PHE A 701 22.20 11.19 -12.64
N ASP A 702 21.54 10.07 -12.31
CA ASP A 702 20.67 9.97 -11.15
C ASP A 702 21.42 10.23 -9.84
N ALA A 703 22.54 9.56 -9.57
CA ALA A 703 23.27 9.73 -8.32
C ALA A 703 23.75 11.19 -8.11
N LEU A 704 24.14 11.87 -9.18
CA LEU A 704 24.53 13.28 -9.17
C LEU A 704 23.32 14.20 -8.97
N LYS A 705 22.23 14.00 -9.72
CA LYS A 705 20.97 14.76 -9.58
C LYS A 705 20.30 14.56 -8.21
N GLU A 706 20.43 13.37 -7.65
CA GLU A 706 19.93 13.00 -6.33
C GLU A 706 20.81 13.52 -5.17
N GLY A 707 22.04 13.95 -5.47
CA GLY A 707 23.04 14.28 -4.47
C GLY A 707 23.35 13.08 -3.56
N THR A 708 23.22 11.86 -4.08
CA THR A 708 23.51 10.59 -3.40
C THR A 708 24.87 10.03 -3.81
N TYR A 709 25.49 10.57 -4.86
CA TYR A 709 26.87 10.27 -5.25
C TYR A 709 27.83 10.54 -4.07
N GLY A 710 28.65 9.54 -3.73
CA GLY A 710 29.63 9.61 -2.64
C GLY A 710 29.07 9.51 -1.20
N LYS A 711 27.78 9.23 -1.00
CA LYS A 711 27.15 9.13 0.35
C LYS A 711 27.13 7.72 0.97
N TYR A 712 27.61 6.70 0.27
CA TYR A 712 27.60 5.30 0.71
C TYR A 712 28.98 4.69 0.75
#